data_AF-A0A7Z6XJC6-F1
#
_entry.id   AF-A0A7Z6XJC6-F1
#
_cell.length_a   1.000
_cell.length_b   1.000
_cell.length_c   1.000
_cell.angle_alpha   90.00
_cell.angle_beta   90.00
_cell.angle_gamma   90.00
#
_symmetry.space_group_name_H-M   'P 1'
#
loop_
_entity.id
_entity.type
_entity.pdbx_description
1 polymer ?
#
loop_
_entity_poly.entity_id
_entity_poly.type
_entity_poly.pdbx_seq_one_letter_code
_entity_poly.pdbx_strand_id
1 'polypeptide(L)'
;MRHLSAPTGVGKNVFARAQAKQLAREGKTVALLVSDNNDVYGEVETLRRELKALKLEVTVTPLIAPGSRHEFTLQTARKAVDDTTSLSQMPEDLVERLSESGYGCAVTAQMDGPDGFSQGQEPCTNLRHTDPDGPKGASLCPYVNRCDKFSHVRAACAAQIIVTTHACFQRGMVKIPLLVDGELRRQVSVRELLLRRAHLVIIDEVDAYQSRGFDASQSLTLASVSDPNTALRKVRDNLHRAPSRLRVESRGPLTRAVWLAEQLLDLVSSGEICTEIGQARALAAGKDPRRMRQVLRDRRRWYQPHRWDRELLDNLIGVDTGTSATEEQMDHLQALLPPVAARPEDRVIPAVLPPRLRPVPHLLERMLSLDESGLWELDTIKEELRAVIDKAVMQLAHDRAPQQESKTASEALAAVDAEDCGADQDPQQAPELPPGLAGGVFHAVMMKAWLTALNHTVLDLADRAGELAGHAIDGASTLADTVGHRDTGNVVPFGPLGQQISGFRFEGLDDPTAKPRLLMEVLRGDPHTETAFLGDIVSLALAGHRRVVLGMSATGYLPRAARTHLLAAPQWAMPDAQRGGLSIFRSTPMLDNHSLAVGSTPFHERDERVAALASGYAPTLISDLRRLATDVATAHRARALIAVNSYMQARLFATALYEAALALGHRLRIFVATPDTDNPDLPAVPDAITLVTRDQFSQLADRGGDVLISPLPRTERGLNILTTAPSGKRESAITLIALAIRPVMPVDEPAALSASIAACAWRSTPGYGTPAERLAAVRKTARARLRTILAAPKRFTALPEDLRSELIATVLGQCIQLAGRGRRGQTHVELHFIDGAFHDSTWGTDLPTLVRELYESYTPQELTGTGRTYGYTAEEFLDYAQAPHLLTGLRKGYPEDFGVAA
;
A
#
# COMPACT_ATOMS: atom_id res chain seq x y z
N MET A 1 9.41 15.55 15.60
CA MET A 1 10.31 14.38 15.79
C MET A 1 11.73 14.81 15.45
N ARG A 2 12.77 14.23 16.08
CA ARG A 2 14.16 14.39 15.61
C ARG A 2 14.56 13.20 14.75
N HIS A 3 15.35 13.44 13.71
CA HIS A 3 15.75 12.47 12.68
C HIS A 3 17.27 12.38 12.58
N LEU A 4 17.77 11.15 12.71
CA LEU A 4 19.16 10.77 12.45
C LEU A 4 19.21 9.94 11.16
N SER A 5 19.91 10.46 10.16
CA SER A 5 20.19 9.71 8.93
C SER A 5 21.61 9.14 8.95
N ALA A 6 21.74 7.85 8.65
CA ALA A 6 23.05 7.22 8.52
C ALA A 6 22.94 5.95 7.65
N PRO A 7 23.96 5.59 6.85
CA PRO A 7 23.98 4.36 6.06
C PRO A 7 23.69 3.11 6.90
N THR A 8 23.26 2.04 6.25
CA THR A 8 23.16 0.74 6.92
C THR A 8 24.56 0.22 7.26
N GLY A 9 24.72 -0.34 8.47
CA GLY A 9 26.00 -0.90 8.91
C GLY A 9 26.88 0.02 9.76
N VAL A 10 26.59 1.31 9.85
CA VAL A 10 27.40 2.29 10.61
C VAL A 10 27.09 2.34 12.12
N GLY A 11 26.28 1.41 12.63
CA GLY A 11 26.04 1.27 14.09
C GLY A 11 24.84 2.03 14.67
N LYS A 12 23.81 2.38 13.88
CA LYS A 12 22.57 2.99 14.38
C LYS A 12 21.96 2.23 15.57
N ASN A 13 21.88 0.90 15.50
CA ASN A 13 21.32 0.07 16.56
C ASN A 13 22.21 0.07 17.81
N VAL A 14 23.53 0.15 17.64
CA VAL A 14 24.49 0.29 18.76
C VAL A 14 24.25 1.61 19.48
N PHE A 15 24.09 2.71 18.73
CA PHE A 15 23.75 4.02 19.29
C PHE A 15 22.41 3.98 20.05
N ALA A 16 21.37 3.40 19.47
CA ALA A 16 20.06 3.27 20.13
C ALA A 16 20.14 2.47 21.44
N ARG A 17 20.84 1.32 21.45
CA ARG A 17 21.05 0.52 22.67
C ARG A 17 21.85 1.27 23.72
N ALA A 18 22.91 1.98 23.33
CA ALA A 18 23.71 2.78 24.25
C ALA A 18 22.84 3.85 24.95
N GLN A 19 22.03 4.59 24.18
CA GLN A 19 21.11 5.58 24.73
C GLN A 19 20.04 4.97 25.63
N ALA A 20 19.48 3.82 25.24
CA ALA A 20 18.49 3.12 26.06
C ALA A 20 19.06 2.72 27.43
N LYS A 21 20.27 2.15 27.46
CA LYS A 21 20.94 1.73 28.71
C LYS A 21 21.31 2.92 29.58
N GLN A 22 21.82 4.01 29.01
CA GLN A 22 22.18 5.21 29.77
C GLN A 22 20.94 5.81 30.45
N LEU A 23 19.87 6.03 29.70
CA LEU A 23 18.64 6.60 30.23
C LEU A 23 17.96 5.68 31.25
N ALA A 24 18.00 4.37 31.02
CA ALA A 24 17.50 3.40 31.98
C ALA A 24 18.26 3.45 33.31
N ARG A 25 19.60 3.64 33.28
CA ARG A 25 20.42 3.86 34.48
C ARG A 25 20.02 5.12 35.25
N GLU A 26 19.52 6.14 34.55
CA GLU A 26 19.02 7.39 35.13
C GLU A 26 17.54 7.29 35.58
N GLY A 27 16.97 6.09 35.60
CA GLY A 27 15.57 5.85 36.00
C GLY A 27 14.55 6.31 34.95
N LYS A 28 14.99 6.63 33.72
CA LYS A 28 14.12 6.99 32.60
C LYS A 28 13.72 5.75 31.82
N THR A 29 12.52 5.78 31.25
CA THR A 29 11.98 4.66 30.47
C THR A 29 12.12 4.93 28.99
N VAL A 30 12.55 3.93 28.24
CA VAL A 30 12.79 4.02 26.79
C VAL A 30 11.96 2.97 26.07
N ALA A 31 11.25 3.39 25.01
CA ALA A 31 10.62 2.48 24.07
C ALA A 31 11.47 2.40 22.79
N LEU A 32 11.87 1.19 22.42
CA LEU A 32 12.61 0.89 21.20
C LEU A 32 11.69 0.19 20.20
N LEU A 33 11.49 0.80 19.04
CA LEU A 33 10.67 0.29 17.96
C LEU A 33 11.56 -0.32 16.88
N VAL A 34 11.26 -1.57 16.53
CA VAL A 34 11.98 -2.34 15.52
C VAL A 34 11.04 -2.91 14.44
N SER A 35 11.62 -3.47 13.39
CA SER A 35 10.90 -3.88 12.18
C SER A 35 9.94 -5.05 12.39
N ASP A 36 10.32 -6.12 13.09
CA ASP A 36 9.49 -7.32 13.25
C ASP A 36 9.64 -8.02 14.61
N ASN A 37 8.81 -9.04 14.86
CA ASN A 37 8.78 -9.73 16.15
C ASN A 37 10.10 -10.47 16.45
N ASN A 38 10.80 -10.97 15.42
CA ASN A 38 12.08 -11.64 15.63
C ASN A 38 13.15 -10.63 16.06
N ASP A 39 13.15 -9.44 15.44
CA ASP A 39 13.99 -8.32 15.87
C ASP A 39 13.70 -7.91 17.32
N VAL A 40 12.44 -7.96 17.76
CA VAL A 40 12.07 -7.63 19.16
C VAL A 40 12.77 -8.56 20.15
N TYR A 41 12.63 -9.88 19.99
CA TYR A 41 13.27 -10.82 20.92
C TYR A 41 14.79 -10.78 20.82
N GLY A 42 15.35 -10.65 19.60
CA GLY A 42 16.80 -10.53 19.41
C GLY A 42 17.40 -9.29 20.06
N GLU A 43 16.72 -8.14 19.97
CA GLU A 43 17.16 -6.90 20.64
C GLU A 43 16.99 -6.98 22.16
N VAL A 44 15.92 -7.61 22.68
CA VAL A 44 15.74 -7.85 24.12
C VAL A 44 16.85 -8.73 24.67
N GLU A 45 17.16 -9.84 24.02
CA GLU A 45 18.23 -10.77 24.40
C GLU A 45 19.59 -10.06 24.42
N THR A 46 19.88 -9.29 23.37
CA THR A 46 21.11 -8.48 23.28
C THR A 46 21.20 -7.46 24.41
N LEU A 47 20.13 -6.72 24.67
CA LEU A 47 20.08 -5.74 25.76
C LEU A 47 20.27 -6.40 27.13
N ARG A 48 19.62 -7.53 27.41
CA ARG A 48 19.79 -8.29 28.67
C ARG A 48 21.24 -8.72 28.86
N ARG A 49 21.87 -9.26 27.81
CA ARG A 49 23.28 -9.66 27.82
C ARG A 49 24.21 -8.47 28.10
N GLU A 50 24.00 -7.36 27.40
CA GLU A 50 24.78 -6.14 27.58
C GLU A 50 24.61 -5.53 28.98
N LEU A 51 23.37 -5.51 29.51
CA LEU A 51 23.09 -5.02 30.86
C LEU A 51 23.71 -5.90 31.95
N LYS A 52 23.66 -7.23 31.78
CA LYS A 52 24.33 -8.19 32.66
C LYS A 52 25.84 -7.97 32.66
N ALA A 53 26.44 -7.77 31.48
CA ALA A 53 27.86 -7.46 31.35
C ALA A 53 28.24 -6.12 32.02
N LEU A 54 27.37 -5.13 31.95
CA LEU A 54 27.53 -3.82 32.60
C LEU A 54 27.15 -3.83 34.09
N LYS A 55 26.65 -4.95 34.63
CA LYS A 55 26.14 -5.07 36.01
C LYS A 55 25.08 -4.02 36.35
N LEU A 56 24.19 -3.74 35.39
CA LEU A 56 23.09 -2.79 35.57
C LEU A 56 21.79 -3.55 35.84
N GLU A 57 21.14 -3.23 36.97
CA GLU A 57 19.81 -3.77 37.32
C GLU A 57 18.71 -2.98 36.60
N VAL A 58 18.53 -3.27 35.32
CA VAL A 58 17.53 -2.65 34.45
C VAL A 58 16.64 -3.73 33.86
N THR A 59 15.32 -3.54 33.96
CA THR A 59 14.35 -4.48 33.39
C THR A 59 14.06 -4.15 31.92
N VAL A 60 14.13 -5.19 31.10
CA VAL A 60 13.89 -5.14 29.65
C VAL A 60 12.80 -6.14 29.30
N THR A 61 11.78 -5.70 28.56
CA THR A 61 10.66 -6.56 28.18
C THR A 61 10.26 -6.39 26.70
N PRO A 62 9.90 -7.49 26.01
CA PRO A 62 9.24 -7.41 24.72
C PRO A 62 7.78 -7.00 24.90
N LEU A 63 7.25 -6.23 23.95
CA LEU A 63 5.83 -5.92 23.83
C LEU A 63 5.35 -6.25 22.42
N ILE A 64 4.68 -7.40 22.29
CA ILE A 64 4.04 -7.84 21.04
C ILE A 64 2.57 -8.12 21.28
N ALA A 65 1.77 -8.02 20.21
CA ALA A 65 0.33 -8.23 20.30
C ALA A 65 -0.01 -9.63 20.83
N PRO A 66 -0.95 -9.78 21.77
CA PRO A 66 -1.27 -11.07 22.38
C PRO A 66 -1.64 -12.18 21.38
N GLY A 67 -2.30 -11.85 20.27
CA GLY A 67 -2.65 -12.82 19.22
C GLY A 67 -1.46 -13.26 18.36
N SER A 68 -0.41 -12.42 18.26
CA SER A 68 0.80 -12.75 17.50
C SER A 68 1.79 -13.61 18.27
N ARG A 69 1.62 -13.75 19.59
CA ARG A 69 2.50 -14.57 20.43
C ARG A 69 2.44 -16.04 20.05
N HIS A 70 1.23 -16.58 19.91
CA HIS A 70 1.03 -17.99 19.57
C HIS A 70 1.69 -18.34 18.23
N GLU A 71 1.42 -17.53 17.20
CA GLU A 71 2.02 -17.70 15.87
C GLU A 71 3.55 -17.64 15.93
N PHE A 72 4.11 -16.66 16.65
CA PHE A 72 5.57 -16.56 16.81
C PHE A 72 6.16 -17.77 17.56
N THR A 73 5.47 -18.29 18.58
CA THR A 73 5.90 -19.50 19.29
C THR A 73 5.90 -20.70 18.35
N LEU A 74 4.86 -20.91 17.54
CA LEU A 74 4.81 -21.99 16.56
C LEU A 74 5.93 -21.87 15.51
N GLN A 75 6.16 -20.66 15.00
CA GLN A 75 7.26 -20.39 14.06
C GLN A 75 8.61 -20.69 14.69
N THR A 76 8.82 -20.29 15.94
CA THR A 76 10.06 -20.57 16.68
C THR A 76 10.23 -22.06 16.95
N ALA A 77 9.14 -22.76 17.30
CA ALA A 77 9.15 -24.19 17.56
C ALA A 77 9.47 -24.98 16.30
N ARG A 78 8.87 -24.64 15.14
CA ARG A 78 9.16 -25.28 13.85
C ARG A 78 10.64 -25.20 13.46
N LYS A 79 11.35 -24.14 13.85
CA LYS A 79 12.80 -24.00 13.62
C LYS A 79 13.63 -24.98 14.45
N ALA A 80 13.05 -25.47 15.55
CA ALA A 80 13.68 -26.39 16.47
C ALA A 80 13.53 -27.86 16.06
N VAL A 81 12.67 -28.16 15.10
CA VAL A 81 12.30 -29.53 14.70
C VAL A 81 13.17 -29.99 13.52
N ASP A 82 14.24 -30.72 13.84
CA ASP A 82 14.31 -32.09 13.33
C ASP A 82 13.46 -32.93 14.28
N ASP A 83 12.57 -33.79 13.78
CA ASP A 83 11.62 -34.63 14.57
C ASP A 83 12.30 -35.52 15.65
N THR A 84 13.63 -35.52 15.70
CA THR A 84 14.50 -36.30 16.58
C THR A 84 15.16 -35.51 17.72
N THR A 85 15.07 -34.17 17.74
CA THR A 85 15.79 -33.34 18.73
C THR A 85 14.91 -33.00 19.94
N SER A 86 15.31 -33.44 21.14
CA SER A 86 14.62 -33.09 22.39
C SER A 86 14.76 -31.61 22.74
N LEU A 87 13.76 -31.01 23.42
CA LEU A 87 13.83 -29.64 23.99
C LEU A 87 15.10 -29.40 24.81
N SER A 88 15.61 -30.44 25.49
CA SER A 88 16.85 -30.37 26.30
C SER A 88 18.13 -30.28 25.48
N GLN A 89 18.07 -30.56 24.18
CA GLN A 89 19.20 -30.50 23.24
C GLN A 89 19.15 -29.24 22.37
N MET A 90 18.15 -28.39 22.55
CA MET A 90 17.99 -27.16 21.80
C MET A 90 18.99 -26.08 22.27
N PRO A 91 19.41 -25.18 21.37
CA PRO A 91 20.17 -23.99 21.75
C PRO A 91 19.48 -23.19 22.87
N GLU A 92 20.25 -22.71 23.85
CA GLU A 92 19.74 -22.01 25.03
C GLU A 92 18.92 -20.76 24.67
N ASP A 93 19.33 -20.03 23.63
CA ASP A 93 18.62 -18.85 23.11
C ASP A 93 17.25 -19.20 22.52
N LEU A 94 17.14 -20.36 21.87
CA LEU A 94 15.87 -20.85 21.33
C LEU A 94 14.90 -21.26 22.43
N VAL A 95 15.41 -21.94 23.47
CA VAL A 95 14.63 -22.32 24.66
C VAL A 95 14.14 -21.07 25.40
N GLU A 96 15.00 -20.06 25.59
CA GLU A 96 14.61 -18.79 26.21
C GLU A 96 13.47 -18.12 25.41
N ARG A 97 13.60 -18.03 24.08
CA ARG A 97 12.55 -17.45 23.20
C ARG A 97 11.24 -18.22 23.25
N LEU A 98 11.28 -19.55 23.29
CA LEU A 98 10.07 -20.37 23.44
C LEU A 98 9.41 -20.13 24.79
N SER A 99 10.21 -20.03 25.87
CA SER A 99 9.71 -19.75 27.22
C SER A 99 9.06 -18.37 27.34
N GLU A 100 9.62 -17.36 26.67
CA GLU A 100 9.12 -15.98 26.73
C GLU A 100 7.89 -15.78 25.84
N SER A 101 7.90 -16.37 24.64
CA SER A 101 6.78 -16.23 23.69
C SER A 101 5.58 -17.11 24.03
N GLY A 102 5.83 -18.34 24.50
CA GLY A 102 4.84 -19.36 24.74
C GLY A 102 3.89 -19.05 25.90
N TYR A 103 2.66 -19.57 25.81
CA TYR A 103 1.67 -19.51 26.88
C TYR A 103 0.65 -20.64 26.73
N GLY A 104 -0.02 -21.00 27.83
CA GLY A 104 -1.17 -21.91 27.83
C GLY A 104 -2.49 -21.17 28.10
N CYS A 105 -3.60 -21.69 27.57
CA CYS A 105 -4.94 -21.18 27.86
C CYS A 105 -5.68 -22.11 28.84
N ALA A 106 -5.93 -21.64 30.05
CA ALA A 106 -6.66 -22.40 31.07
C ALA A 106 -8.16 -22.61 30.73
N VAL A 107 -8.73 -21.74 29.89
CA VAL A 107 -10.14 -21.83 29.48
C VAL A 107 -10.38 -23.03 28.58
N THR A 108 -9.38 -23.48 27.81
CA THR A 108 -9.52 -24.63 26.91
C THR A 108 -9.95 -25.90 27.64
N ALA A 109 -9.48 -26.11 28.87
CA ALA A 109 -9.85 -27.27 29.69
C ALA A 109 -11.27 -27.19 30.28
N GLN A 110 -11.96 -26.05 30.13
CA GLN A 110 -13.28 -25.77 30.71
C GLN A 110 -14.38 -25.62 29.65
N MET A 111 -14.06 -25.78 28.37
CA MET A 111 -15.05 -25.73 27.31
C MET A 111 -15.44 -27.15 26.88
N ASP A 112 -16.74 -27.39 26.80
CA ASP A 112 -17.30 -28.65 26.30
C ASP A 112 -17.77 -28.50 24.84
N GLY A 113 -17.53 -29.52 24.01
CA GLY A 113 -18.16 -29.65 22.68
C GLY A 113 -17.43 -28.98 21.50
N PRO A 114 -18.12 -28.79 20.35
CA PRO A 114 -17.58 -28.24 19.11
C PRO A 114 -17.28 -26.72 19.15
N ASP A 115 -17.54 -26.05 20.28
CA ASP A 115 -17.29 -24.62 20.52
C ASP A 115 -15.80 -24.30 20.85
N GLY A 116 -14.89 -25.21 20.50
CA GLY A 116 -13.44 -25.01 20.61
C GLY A 116 -12.96 -23.82 19.78
N PHE A 117 -12.23 -22.89 20.39
CA PHE A 117 -11.51 -21.83 19.65
C PHE A 117 -10.16 -22.36 19.14
N SER A 118 -9.72 -21.84 17.99
CA SER A 118 -8.36 -22.09 17.51
C SER A 118 -7.34 -21.46 18.46
N GLN A 119 -6.21 -22.14 18.68
CA GLN A 119 -5.10 -21.60 19.48
C GLN A 119 -4.65 -20.24 18.92
N GLY A 120 -4.36 -19.27 19.78
CA GLY A 120 -4.09 -17.88 19.38
C GLY A 120 -5.34 -17.00 19.17
N GLN A 121 -6.52 -17.60 18.99
CA GLN A 121 -7.82 -16.92 18.87
C GLN A 121 -8.70 -17.09 20.11
N GLU A 122 -8.08 -17.13 21.30
CA GLU A 122 -8.80 -17.29 22.56
C GLU A 122 -9.79 -16.14 22.78
N PRO A 123 -11.05 -16.40 23.18
CA PRO A 123 -12.13 -15.42 23.33
C PRO A 123 -12.00 -14.60 24.63
N CYS A 124 -10.80 -14.07 24.92
CA CYS A 124 -10.45 -13.45 26.20
C CYS A 124 -11.34 -12.28 26.63
N THR A 125 -12.07 -11.68 25.70
CA THR A 125 -12.92 -10.49 25.92
C THR A 125 -14.38 -10.71 25.57
N ASN A 126 -14.72 -11.88 25.01
CA ASN A 126 -16.02 -12.16 24.40
C ASN A 126 -16.63 -13.48 24.90
N LEU A 127 -16.34 -13.88 26.13
CA LEU A 127 -16.95 -15.08 26.70
C LEU A 127 -18.45 -14.86 26.90
N ARG A 128 -19.24 -15.90 26.65
CA ARG A 128 -20.70 -15.90 26.89
C ARG A 128 -21.02 -16.83 28.05
N HIS A 129 -21.99 -16.45 28.85
CA HIS A 129 -22.54 -17.32 29.89
C HIS A 129 -23.45 -18.37 29.24
N THR A 130 -23.32 -19.62 29.67
CA THR A 130 -24.17 -20.75 29.24
C THR A 130 -25.51 -20.78 29.99
N ASP A 131 -25.59 -20.08 31.13
CA ASP A 131 -26.79 -19.97 31.95
C ASP A 131 -27.83 -19.02 31.28
N PRO A 132 -29.06 -19.49 31.00
CA PRO A 132 -30.15 -18.66 30.47
C PRO A 132 -30.47 -17.42 31.31
N ASP A 133 -30.25 -17.50 32.63
CA ASP A 133 -30.50 -16.42 33.59
C ASP A 133 -29.22 -15.62 33.93
N GLY A 134 -28.09 -15.97 33.31
CA GLY A 134 -26.81 -15.29 33.49
C GLY A 134 -26.77 -13.88 32.89
N PRO A 135 -25.72 -13.09 33.19
CA PRO A 135 -25.52 -11.77 32.61
C PRO A 135 -25.57 -11.82 31.08
N LYS A 136 -26.53 -11.10 30.50
CA LYS A 136 -26.66 -11.00 29.04
C LYS A 136 -25.53 -10.11 28.48
N GLY A 137 -24.54 -10.70 27.81
CA GLY A 137 -23.47 -9.96 27.14
C GLY A 137 -22.13 -10.70 27.09
N ALA A 138 -21.14 -10.04 26.47
CA ALA A 138 -19.76 -10.50 26.47
C ALA A 138 -19.08 -10.21 27.82
N SER A 139 -18.48 -11.23 28.42
CA SER A 139 -17.73 -11.18 29.67
C SER A 139 -16.22 -11.34 29.41
N LEU A 140 -15.42 -10.68 30.26
CA LEU A 140 -13.96 -10.86 30.27
C LEU A 140 -13.60 -12.25 30.79
N CYS A 141 -12.49 -12.80 30.30
CA CYS A 141 -11.94 -14.04 30.82
C CYS A 141 -11.61 -13.90 32.32
N PRO A 142 -12.06 -14.84 33.18
CA PRO A 142 -11.79 -14.79 34.62
C PRO A 142 -10.29 -14.93 34.96
N TYR A 143 -9.48 -15.43 34.02
CA TYR A 143 -8.03 -15.57 34.15
C TYR A 143 -7.25 -14.37 33.62
N VAL A 144 -7.90 -13.35 33.04
CA VAL A 144 -7.24 -12.28 32.27
C VAL A 144 -6.13 -11.55 33.05
N ASN A 145 -6.31 -11.37 34.36
CA ASN A 145 -5.35 -10.69 35.23
C ASN A 145 -4.05 -11.47 35.45
N ARG A 146 -4.09 -12.81 35.41
CA ARG A 146 -2.96 -13.70 35.68
C ARG A 146 -2.52 -14.54 34.47
N CYS A 147 -3.25 -14.44 33.36
CA CYS A 147 -2.97 -15.21 32.15
C CYS A 147 -1.65 -14.76 31.50
N ASP A 148 -0.78 -15.70 31.18
CA ASP A 148 0.52 -15.44 30.57
C ASP A 148 0.42 -14.83 29.18
N LYS A 149 -0.68 -15.06 28.44
CA LYS A 149 -0.96 -14.37 27.17
C LYS A 149 -0.76 -12.85 27.26
N PHE A 150 -1.07 -12.24 28.40
CA PHE A 150 -0.95 -10.80 28.66
C PHE A 150 0.28 -10.40 29.50
N SER A 151 1.24 -11.30 29.73
CA SER A 151 2.44 -11.04 30.53
C SER A 151 3.26 -9.86 30.01
N HIS A 152 3.42 -9.73 28.69
CA HIS A 152 4.15 -8.61 28.06
C HIS A 152 3.52 -7.25 28.39
N VAL A 153 2.19 -7.14 28.39
CA VAL A 153 1.49 -5.90 28.73
C VAL A 153 1.73 -5.54 30.20
N ARG A 154 1.65 -6.53 31.10
CA ARG A 154 1.93 -6.33 32.54
C ARG A 154 3.38 -5.92 32.78
N ALA A 155 4.33 -6.61 32.15
CA ALA A 155 5.76 -6.30 32.25
C ALA A 155 6.08 -4.90 31.71
N ALA A 156 5.47 -4.50 30.58
CA ALA A 156 5.64 -3.17 30.01
C ALA A 156 5.18 -2.03 30.93
N CYS A 157 4.23 -2.29 31.84
CA CYS A 157 3.81 -1.29 32.83
C CYS A 157 4.92 -0.96 33.84
N ALA A 158 5.83 -1.90 34.13
CA ALA A 158 6.91 -1.71 35.10
C ALA A 158 8.29 -1.50 34.46
N ALA A 159 8.51 -1.97 33.23
CA ALA A 159 9.83 -2.02 32.61
C ALA A 159 10.49 -0.65 32.35
N GLN A 160 11.84 -0.60 32.40
CA GLN A 160 12.60 0.59 32.01
C GLN A 160 12.96 0.60 30.52
N ILE A 161 13.11 -0.55 29.88
CA ILE A 161 13.29 -0.64 28.43
C ILE A 161 12.20 -1.55 27.87
N ILE A 162 11.44 -1.04 26.90
CA ILE A 162 10.36 -1.76 26.25
C ILE A 162 10.68 -1.86 24.76
N VAL A 163 10.74 -3.07 24.22
CA VAL A 163 11.03 -3.30 22.80
C VAL A 163 9.75 -3.77 22.12
N THR A 164 9.33 -3.11 21.04
CA THR A 164 8.10 -3.43 20.31
C THR A 164 8.32 -3.31 18.80
N THR A 165 7.39 -3.85 18.00
CA THR A 165 7.41 -3.65 16.55
C THR A 165 6.74 -2.35 16.11
N HIS A 166 7.05 -1.88 14.90
CA HIS A 166 6.33 -0.76 14.27
C HIS A 166 4.83 -1.06 14.19
N ALA A 167 4.46 -2.27 13.77
CA ALA A 167 3.06 -2.68 13.60
C ALA A 167 2.30 -2.68 14.93
N CYS A 168 2.91 -3.23 15.98
CA CYS A 168 2.34 -3.23 17.32
C CYS A 168 2.21 -1.80 17.87
N PHE A 169 3.19 -0.93 17.65
CA PHE A 169 3.08 0.47 18.07
C PHE A 169 2.00 1.24 17.31
N GLN A 170 1.85 1.02 16.00
CA GLN A 170 0.89 1.78 15.18
C GLN A 170 -0.56 1.33 15.37
N ARG A 171 -0.80 0.02 15.44
CA ARG A 171 -2.16 -0.57 15.41
C ARG A 171 -2.46 -1.53 16.56
N GLY A 172 -1.48 -1.81 17.41
CA GLY A 172 -1.66 -2.72 18.52
C GLY A 172 -2.66 -2.16 19.53
N MET A 173 -3.52 -3.03 20.04
CA MET A 173 -4.50 -2.70 21.08
C MET A 173 -4.25 -3.55 22.31
N VAL A 174 -4.29 -2.90 23.48
CA VAL A 174 -4.35 -3.57 24.77
C VAL A 174 -5.79 -4.00 25.02
N LYS A 175 -6.02 -5.32 24.95
CA LYS A 175 -7.36 -5.94 25.07
C LYS A 175 -7.77 -6.27 26.51
N ILE A 176 -7.04 -5.75 27.50
CA ILE A 176 -7.34 -5.93 28.91
C ILE A 176 -7.62 -4.55 29.52
N PRO A 177 -8.53 -4.45 30.51
CA PRO A 177 -8.78 -3.18 31.17
C PRO A 177 -7.51 -2.61 31.81
N LEU A 178 -7.24 -1.33 31.56
CA LEU A 178 -6.14 -0.58 32.16
C LEU A 178 -6.70 0.59 32.96
N LEU A 179 -6.07 0.88 34.09
CA LEU A 179 -6.32 2.12 34.83
C LEU A 179 -5.51 3.24 34.17
N VAL A 180 -6.20 4.21 33.57
CA VAL A 180 -5.61 5.37 32.88
C VAL A 180 -6.17 6.62 33.53
N ASP A 181 -5.32 7.43 34.14
CA ASP A 181 -5.71 8.68 34.81
C ASP A 181 -6.82 8.49 35.86
N GLY A 182 -6.85 7.33 36.53
CA GLY A 182 -7.88 6.96 37.52
C GLY A 182 -9.16 6.35 36.94
N GLU A 183 -9.30 6.30 35.61
CA GLU A 183 -10.44 5.68 34.93
C GLU A 183 -10.10 4.29 34.39
N LEU A 184 -11.02 3.34 34.55
CA LEU A 184 -10.88 2.00 33.98
C LEU A 184 -11.24 2.01 32.49
N ARG A 185 -10.24 1.97 31.62
CA ARG A 185 -10.42 1.92 30.17
C ARG A 185 -10.32 0.47 29.67
N ARG A 186 -11.34 0.00 28.97
CA ARG A 186 -11.43 -1.39 28.45
C ARG A 186 -10.48 -1.67 27.29
N GLN A 187 -10.13 -0.64 26.52
CA GLN A 187 -9.21 -0.72 25.39
C GLN A 187 -8.34 0.54 25.35
N VAL A 188 -7.04 0.34 25.19
CA VAL A 188 -6.03 1.40 25.07
C VAL A 188 -5.09 1.01 23.93
N SER A 189 -4.74 1.95 23.07
CA SER A 189 -3.76 1.65 22.02
C SER A 189 -2.38 1.41 22.62
N VAL A 190 -1.59 0.51 22.04
CA VAL A 190 -0.19 0.31 22.44
C VAL A 190 0.60 1.61 22.26
N ARG A 191 0.26 2.41 21.24
CA ARG A 191 0.78 3.77 21.05
C ARG A 191 0.56 4.65 22.28
N GLU A 192 -0.68 4.74 22.77
CA GLU A 192 -1.03 5.50 23.96
C GLU A 192 -0.31 4.97 25.21
N LEU A 193 -0.31 3.65 25.44
CA LEU A 193 0.40 3.03 26.56
C LEU A 193 1.88 3.43 26.59
N LEU A 194 2.57 3.28 25.45
CA LEU A 194 4.00 3.56 25.36
C LEU A 194 4.32 5.05 25.41
N LEU A 195 3.50 5.91 24.80
CA LEU A 195 3.68 7.36 24.91
C LEU A 195 3.42 7.85 26.34
N ARG A 196 2.51 7.22 27.10
CA ARG A 196 2.35 7.50 28.53
C ARG A 196 3.57 7.03 29.34
N ARG A 197 4.06 5.82 29.06
CA ARG A 197 5.09 5.14 29.87
C ARG A 197 6.54 5.57 29.59
N ALA A 198 6.88 5.83 28.34
CA ALA A 198 8.24 6.12 27.90
C ALA A 198 8.56 7.61 27.96
N HIS A 199 9.80 7.96 28.28
CA HIS A 199 10.33 9.31 28.23
C HIS A 199 10.98 9.61 26.87
N LEU A 200 11.59 8.58 26.27
CA LEU A 200 12.16 8.58 24.93
C LEU A 200 11.57 7.42 24.12
N VAL A 201 11.15 7.71 22.90
CA VAL A 201 10.80 6.71 21.89
C VAL A 201 11.85 6.74 20.78
N ILE A 202 12.51 5.62 20.54
CA ILE A 202 13.47 5.44 19.45
C ILE A 202 12.82 4.56 18.39
N ILE A 203 12.78 5.04 17.15
CA ILE A 203 12.21 4.33 16.01
C ILE A 203 13.35 3.99 15.05
N ASP A 204 13.75 2.73 15.02
CA ASP A 204 14.64 2.24 13.96
C ASP A 204 13.89 2.18 12.63
N GLU A 205 14.59 2.33 11.52
CA GLU A 205 14.00 2.39 10.17
C GLU A 205 12.68 3.22 10.11
N VAL A 206 12.71 4.46 10.61
CA VAL A 206 11.52 5.32 10.75
C VAL A 206 10.79 5.58 9.42
N ASP A 207 11.49 5.46 8.30
CA ASP A 207 10.92 5.52 6.96
C ASP A 207 10.05 4.30 6.64
N ALA A 208 10.40 3.09 7.14
CA ALA A 208 9.51 1.93 7.11
C ALA A 208 8.32 2.10 8.06
N TYR A 209 8.54 2.68 9.24
CA TYR A 209 7.44 3.02 10.16
C TYR A 209 6.40 3.89 9.43
N GLN A 210 6.82 4.98 8.79
CA GLN A 210 5.92 5.85 8.02
C GLN A 210 5.27 5.10 6.85
N SER A 211 6.06 4.37 6.06
CA SER A 211 5.56 3.63 4.88
C SER A 211 4.47 2.62 5.23
N ARG A 212 4.61 1.91 6.38
CA ARG A 212 3.61 0.98 6.91
C ARG A 212 2.35 1.67 7.43
N GLY A 213 2.47 2.94 7.84
CA GLY A 213 1.31 3.75 8.20
C GLY A 213 0.32 3.88 7.03
N PHE A 214 0.83 3.95 5.79
CA PHE A 214 -0.03 4.05 4.60
C PHE A 214 -0.80 2.76 4.29
N ASP A 215 -0.30 1.60 4.75
CA ASP A 215 -1.00 0.31 4.64
C ASP A 215 -2.22 0.24 5.59
N ALA A 216 -2.54 1.34 6.31
CA ALA A 216 -3.80 1.46 7.05
C ALA A 216 -4.97 1.80 6.11
N SER A 217 -4.68 2.24 4.88
CA SER A 217 -5.68 2.22 3.81
C SER A 217 -6.03 0.76 3.52
N GLN A 218 -7.29 0.39 3.73
CA GLN A 218 -7.76 -1.00 3.67
C GLN A 218 -8.71 -1.21 2.48
N SER A 219 -8.80 -2.46 2.05
CA SER A 219 -9.77 -2.92 1.05
C SER A 219 -10.75 -3.91 1.67
N LEU A 220 -12.02 -3.77 1.30
CA LEU A 220 -13.11 -4.66 1.69
C LEU A 220 -13.65 -5.34 0.44
N THR A 221 -13.57 -6.67 0.36
CA THR A 221 -14.26 -7.43 -0.69
C THR A 221 -15.76 -7.38 -0.43
N LEU A 222 -16.48 -6.70 -1.31
CA LEU A 222 -17.94 -6.57 -1.21
C LEU A 222 -18.64 -7.76 -1.86
N ALA A 223 -18.17 -8.17 -3.05
CA ALA A 223 -18.70 -9.30 -3.82
C ALA A 223 -17.57 -10.09 -4.49
N SER A 224 -17.78 -11.40 -4.67
CA SER A 224 -16.83 -12.31 -5.30
C SER A 224 -17.58 -13.49 -5.92
N VAL A 225 -17.28 -13.83 -7.16
CA VAL A 225 -17.89 -14.98 -7.84
C VAL A 225 -17.43 -16.31 -7.22
N SER A 226 -16.22 -16.34 -6.66
CA SER A 226 -15.61 -17.58 -6.13
C SER A 226 -15.64 -17.76 -4.63
N ASP A 227 -15.79 -16.66 -3.91
CA ASP A 227 -15.83 -16.67 -2.45
C ASP A 227 -17.17 -16.07 -2.01
N PRO A 228 -18.17 -16.92 -1.75
CA PRO A 228 -19.47 -16.45 -1.31
C PRO A 228 -19.43 -15.93 0.14
N ASN A 229 -18.32 -16.03 0.87
CA ASN A 229 -18.23 -15.63 2.28
C ASN A 229 -17.62 -14.23 2.45
N THR A 230 -18.11 -13.25 1.68
CA THR A 230 -17.70 -11.85 1.83
C THR A 230 -18.10 -11.27 3.19
N ALA A 231 -17.45 -10.18 3.62
CA ALA A 231 -17.72 -9.57 4.92
C ALA A 231 -19.20 -9.18 5.07
N LEU A 232 -19.81 -8.59 4.04
CA LEU A 232 -21.23 -8.22 4.05
C LEU A 232 -22.14 -9.44 4.22
N ARG A 233 -21.85 -10.56 3.53
CA ARG A 233 -22.61 -11.81 3.69
C ARG A 233 -22.46 -12.41 5.09
N LYS A 234 -21.25 -12.42 5.63
CA LYS A 234 -21.00 -12.88 7.02
C LYS A 234 -21.84 -12.08 8.03
N VAL A 235 -21.92 -10.75 7.88
CA VAL A 235 -22.77 -9.93 8.75
C VAL A 235 -24.25 -10.29 8.55
N ARG A 236 -24.69 -10.46 7.30
CA ARG A 236 -26.10 -10.74 6.96
C ARG A 236 -26.56 -12.06 7.54
N ASP A 237 -25.78 -13.11 7.32
CA ASP A 237 -26.15 -14.47 7.69
C ASP A 237 -26.13 -14.64 9.22
N ASN A 238 -25.31 -13.86 9.93
CA ASN A 238 -25.25 -13.85 11.39
C ASN A 238 -26.12 -12.77 12.06
N LEU A 239 -26.84 -11.94 11.32
CA LEU A 239 -27.62 -10.82 11.87
C LEU A 239 -28.71 -11.27 12.85
N HIS A 240 -29.17 -12.53 12.74
CA HIS A 240 -30.14 -13.13 13.67
C HIS A 240 -29.65 -13.13 15.13
N ARG A 241 -28.33 -13.08 15.36
CA ARG A 241 -27.70 -13.02 16.69
C ARG A 241 -27.68 -11.62 17.31
N ALA A 242 -27.98 -10.58 16.53
CA ALA A 242 -27.97 -9.20 17.01
C ALA A 242 -29.23 -8.87 17.84
N PRO A 243 -29.18 -7.89 18.76
CA PRO A 243 -30.35 -7.38 19.46
C PRO A 243 -31.45 -6.92 18.49
N SER A 244 -32.72 -7.05 18.89
CA SER A 244 -33.88 -6.73 18.04
C SER A 244 -33.80 -5.36 17.39
N ARG A 245 -33.40 -4.32 18.13
CA ARG A 245 -33.20 -2.96 17.61
C ARG A 245 -32.20 -2.94 16.45
N LEU A 246 -30.98 -3.39 16.69
CA LEU A 246 -29.90 -3.41 15.70
C LEU A 246 -30.21 -4.30 14.49
N ARG A 247 -30.92 -5.41 14.71
CA ARG A 247 -31.36 -6.31 13.66
C ARG A 247 -32.36 -5.63 12.73
N VAL A 248 -33.37 -4.93 13.28
CA VAL A 248 -34.36 -4.21 12.47
C VAL A 248 -33.71 -3.06 11.71
N GLU A 249 -32.86 -2.28 12.37
CA GLU A 249 -32.16 -1.13 11.77
C GLU A 249 -31.19 -1.58 10.66
N SER A 250 -30.44 -2.66 10.86
CA SER A 250 -29.38 -3.07 9.93
C SER A 250 -29.87 -3.96 8.78
N ARG A 251 -31.01 -4.66 8.92
CA ARG A 251 -31.45 -5.66 7.93
C ARG A 251 -31.65 -5.07 6.54
N GLY A 252 -32.40 -3.97 6.43
CA GLY A 252 -32.69 -3.33 5.13
C GLY A 252 -31.43 -2.87 4.40
N PRO A 253 -30.60 -2.01 5.01
CA PRO A 253 -29.34 -1.55 4.41
C PRO A 253 -28.40 -2.70 4.06
N LEU A 254 -28.32 -3.74 4.89
CA LEU A 254 -27.42 -4.87 4.66
C LEU A 254 -27.84 -5.73 3.47
N THR A 255 -29.13 -6.07 3.37
CA THR A 255 -29.67 -6.79 2.21
C THR A 255 -29.43 -5.99 0.93
N ARG A 256 -29.64 -4.68 0.97
CA ARG A 256 -29.38 -3.78 -0.17
C ARG A 256 -27.90 -3.74 -0.55
N ALA A 257 -26.98 -3.62 0.41
CA ALA A 257 -25.54 -3.55 0.13
C ALA A 257 -25.03 -4.83 -0.54
N VAL A 258 -25.46 -6.00 -0.05
CA VAL A 258 -25.10 -7.29 -0.66
C VAL A 258 -25.62 -7.37 -2.09
N TRP A 259 -26.90 -7.05 -2.30
CA TRP A 259 -27.52 -7.09 -3.62
C TRP A 259 -26.84 -6.12 -4.60
N LEU A 260 -26.65 -4.85 -4.22
CA LEU A 260 -25.97 -3.86 -5.07
C LEU A 260 -24.57 -4.29 -5.48
N ALA A 261 -23.79 -4.85 -4.54
CA ALA A 261 -22.43 -5.27 -4.81
C ALA A 261 -22.38 -6.47 -5.78
N GLU A 262 -23.27 -7.44 -5.62
CA GLU A 262 -23.30 -8.66 -6.43
C GLU A 262 -23.83 -8.40 -7.82
N GLN A 263 -24.95 -7.67 -7.93
CA GLN A 263 -25.51 -7.31 -9.23
C GLN A 263 -24.52 -6.45 -10.02
N LEU A 264 -23.85 -5.48 -9.39
CA LEU A 264 -22.86 -4.68 -10.10
C LEU A 264 -21.68 -5.53 -10.61
N LEU A 265 -21.20 -6.47 -9.79
CA LEU A 265 -20.13 -7.37 -10.21
C LEU A 265 -20.57 -8.25 -11.39
N ASP A 266 -21.80 -8.78 -11.36
CA ASP A 266 -22.34 -9.60 -12.42
C ASP A 266 -22.49 -8.80 -13.74
N LEU A 267 -23.12 -7.63 -13.69
CA LEU A 267 -23.31 -6.76 -14.86
C LEU A 267 -22.00 -6.29 -15.50
N VAL A 268 -20.96 -6.03 -14.69
CA VAL A 268 -19.64 -5.67 -15.21
C VAL A 268 -18.93 -6.91 -15.79
N SER A 269 -19.10 -8.08 -15.18
CA SER A 269 -18.49 -9.34 -15.63
C SER A 269 -19.13 -9.84 -16.94
N SER A 270 -20.44 -9.69 -17.09
CA SER A 270 -21.20 -10.01 -18.31
C SER A 270 -20.98 -8.98 -19.43
N GLY A 271 -20.45 -7.79 -19.10
CA GLY A 271 -20.22 -6.70 -20.05
C GLY A 271 -21.46 -5.85 -20.33
N GLU A 272 -22.55 -6.06 -19.57
CA GLU A 272 -23.76 -5.22 -19.64
C GLU A 272 -23.55 -3.80 -19.12
N ILE A 273 -22.58 -3.61 -18.22
CA ILE A 273 -22.10 -2.28 -17.80
C ILE A 273 -20.62 -2.16 -18.13
N CYS A 274 -20.27 -1.09 -18.85
CA CYS A 274 -18.88 -0.70 -19.09
C CYS A 274 -18.38 0.19 -17.96
N THR A 275 -17.19 -0.11 -17.44
CA THR A 275 -16.53 0.73 -16.42
C THR A 275 -15.92 2.01 -16.99
N GLU A 276 -15.68 2.05 -18.31
CA GLU A 276 -15.04 3.15 -19.02
C GLU A 276 -15.90 3.66 -20.18
N ILE A 277 -16.02 4.98 -20.31
CA ILE A 277 -16.77 5.61 -21.41
C ILE A 277 -16.15 5.26 -22.77
N GLY A 278 -14.81 5.20 -22.85
CA GLY A 278 -14.13 4.81 -24.09
C GLY A 278 -14.45 3.39 -24.54
N GLN A 279 -14.63 2.47 -23.58
CA GLN A 279 -15.09 1.10 -23.86
C GLN A 279 -16.52 1.12 -24.40
N ALA A 280 -17.42 1.84 -23.73
CA ALA A 280 -18.82 1.99 -24.15
C ALA A 280 -18.95 2.61 -25.56
N ARG A 281 -18.23 3.71 -25.83
CA ARG A 281 -18.23 4.37 -27.15
C ARG A 281 -17.76 3.42 -28.25
N ALA A 282 -16.72 2.64 -27.97
CA ALA A 282 -16.15 1.73 -28.95
C ALA A 282 -17.04 0.50 -29.22
N LEU A 283 -17.74 -0.01 -28.20
CA LEU A 283 -18.79 -1.02 -28.38
C LEU A 283 -19.95 -0.51 -29.24
N ALA A 284 -20.42 0.71 -28.94
CA ALA A 284 -21.47 1.36 -29.73
C ALA A 284 -21.03 1.63 -31.18
N ALA A 285 -19.74 1.82 -31.42
CA ALA A 285 -19.16 1.94 -32.75
C ALA A 285 -18.87 0.59 -33.46
N GLY A 286 -19.35 -0.54 -32.92
CA GLY A 286 -19.21 -1.87 -33.53
C GLY A 286 -17.79 -2.44 -33.52
N LYS A 287 -16.88 -1.89 -32.70
CA LYS A 287 -15.50 -2.38 -32.59
C LYS A 287 -15.45 -3.60 -31.66
N ASP A 288 -14.69 -4.63 -32.06
CA ASP A 288 -14.60 -5.90 -31.32
C ASP A 288 -14.11 -5.69 -29.86
N PRO A 289 -14.94 -6.03 -28.85
CA PRO A 289 -14.56 -5.95 -27.44
C PRO A 289 -13.27 -6.73 -27.10
N ARG A 290 -12.99 -7.85 -27.78
CA ARG A 290 -11.86 -8.73 -27.48
C ARG A 290 -10.51 -8.13 -27.92
N ARG A 291 -10.45 -7.49 -29.10
CA ARG A 291 -9.28 -6.69 -29.53
C ARG A 291 -9.07 -5.45 -28.64
N MET A 292 -10.13 -4.91 -28.07
CA MET A 292 -10.05 -3.74 -27.17
C MET A 292 -9.78 -4.06 -25.71
N ARG A 293 -10.04 -5.29 -25.24
CA ARG A 293 -9.44 -5.78 -23.98
C ARG A 293 -7.93 -5.56 -23.98
N GLN A 294 -7.27 -5.59 -25.14
CA GLN A 294 -5.85 -5.32 -25.34
C GLN A 294 -5.46 -3.84 -25.19
N VAL A 295 -6.37 -2.90 -25.45
CA VAL A 295 -6.18 -1.44 -25.28
C VAL A 295 -6.62 -0.97 -23.89
N LEU A 296 -7.58 -1.66 -23.28
CA LEU A 296 -8.08 -1.47 -21.90
C LEU A 296 -7.22 -2.19 -20.84
N ARG A 297 -5.94 -2.49 -21.13
CA ARG A 297 -4.99 -3.21 -20.27
C ARG A 297 -4.53 -2.45 -19.00
N ASP A 298 -5.19 -1.36 -18.64
CA ASP A 298 -4.93 -0.53 -17.44
C ASP A 298 -5.74 -1.01 -16.22
N ARG A 299 -5.67 -2.31 -15.91
CA ARG A 299 -6.69 -3.12 -15.21
C ARG A 299 -6.61 -3.17 -13.67
N ARG A 300 -6.24 -2.05 -13.04
CA ARG A 300 -6.24 -1.85 -11.58
C ARG A 300 -6.76 -0.47 -11.19
N ARG A 301 -7.61 0.12 -12.04
CA ARG A 301 -8.15 1.46 -11.82
C ARG A 301 -9.05 1.50 -10.59
N TRP A 302 -8.80 2.51 -9.77
CA TRP A 302 -9.64 2.89 -8.66
C TRP A 302 -10.75 3.83 -9.16
N TYR A 303 -12.02 3.47 -8.96
CA TYR A 303 -13.19 4.22 -9.43
C TYR A 303 -13.85 4.97 -8.28
N GLN A 304 -13.99 6.27 -8.44
CA GLN A 304 -14.79 7.10 -7.52
C GLN A 304 -16.17 7.38 -8.12
N PRO A 305 -17.23 7.46 -7.31
CA PRO A 305 -18.55 7.87 -7.81
C PRO A 305 -18.52 9.18 -8.60
N HIS A 306 -17.69 10.13 -8.18
CA HIS A 306 -17.54 11.45 -8.82
C HIS A 306 -16.75 11.47 -10.13
N ARG A 307 -16.21 10.33 -10.56
CA ARG A 307 -15.36 10.24 -11.75
C ARG A 307 -16.08 10.69 -13.02
N TRP A 308 -17.37 10.43 -13.10
CA TRP A 308 -18.20 10.75 -14.28
C TRP A 308 -18.81 12.15 -14.22
N ASP A 309 -18.66 12.89 -13.12
CA ASP A 309 -19.33 14.17 -12.90
C ASP A 309 -19.08 15.14 -14.06
N ARG A 310 -17.84 15.22 -14.54
CA ARG A 310 -17.50 16.15 -15.62
C ARG A 310 -18.17 15.80 -16.94
N GLU A 311 -18.22 14.52 -17.26
CA GLU A 311 -18.82 14.01 -18.50
C GLU A 311 -20.33 14.19 -18.48
N LEU A 312 -20.97 13.99 -17.32
CA LEU A 312 -22.41 14.21 -17.17
C LEU A 312 -22.76 15.70 -17.17
N LEU A 313 -21.93 16.55 -16.56
CA LEU A 313 -22.08 18.00 -16.60
C LEU A 313 -21.99 18.52 -18.04
N ASP A 314 -21.04 18.03 -18.83
CA ASP A 314 -20.88 18.46 -20.22
C ASP A 314 -22.00 17.94 -21.14
N ASN A 315 -22.34 16.65 -21.04
CA ASN A 315 -23.21 15.99 -22.02
C ASN A 315 -24.70 15.93 -21.64
N LEU A 316 -25.09 16.23 -20.40
CA LEU A 316 -26.50 16.25 -19.98
C LEU A 316 -26.97 17.64 -19.51
N ILE A 317 -26.10 18.36 -18.79
CA ILE A 317 -26.44 19.64 -18.14
C ILE A 317 -26.03 20.85 -19.01
N GLY A 318 -24.93 20.75 -19.77
CA GLY A 318 -24.47 21.80 -20.68
C GLY A 318 -23.32 22.66 -20.15
N VAL A 319 -22.42 22.09 -19.33
CA VAL A 319 -21.25 22.81 -18.80
C VAL A 319 -20.02 22.58 -19.69
N ASP A 320 -19.61 23.60 -20.44
CA ASP A 320 -18.52 23.51 -21.43
C ASP A 320 -17.19 23.14 -20.83
N THR A 321 -16.45 22.23 -21.47
CA THR A 321 -15.09 21.78 -21.13
C THR A 321 -14.15 22.95 -20.81
N GLY A 322 -13.82 23.13 -19.53
CA GLY A 322 -12.95 24.21 -19.02
C GLY A 322 -13.64 25.20 -18.07
N THR A 323 -14.96 25.26 -18.04
CA THR A 323 -15.72 26.12 -17.12
C THR A 323 -16.03 25.42 -15.79
N SER A 324 -16.08 26.17 -14.68
CA SER A 324 -16.52 25.65 -13.39
C SER A 324 -18.04 25.63 -13.34
N ALA A 325 -18.63 24.54 -12.83
CA ALA A 325 -20.07 24.43 -12.65
C ALA A 325 -20.54 25.37 -11.52
N THR A 326 -21.70 26.00 -11.70
CA THR A 326 -22.41 26.75 -10.67
C THR A 326 -23.05 25.81 -9.63
N GLU A 327 -23.47 26.33 -8.48
CA GLU A 327 -24.19 25.53 -7.47
C GLU A 327 -25.46 24.89 -8.04
N GLU A 328 -26.26 25.65 -8.81
CA GLU A 328 -27.46 25.15 -9.50
C GLU A 328 -27.15 23.99 -10.47
N GLN A 329 -26.05 24.08 -11.22
CA GLN A 329 -25.63 23.01 -12.12
C GLN A 329 -25.14 21.75 -11.38
N MET A 330 -24.53 21.94 -10.20
CA MET A 330 -24.17 20.82 -9.33
C MET A 330 -25.41 20.19 -8.70
N ASP A 331 -26.42 20.98 -8.35
CA ASP A 331 -27.72 20.51 -7.89
C ASP A 331 -28.45 19.70 -8.96
N HIS A 332 -28.40 20.11 -10.24
CA HIS A 332 -28.87 19.29 -11.36
C HIS A 332 -28.17 17.93 -11.41
N LEU A 333 -26.84 17.90 -11.26
CA LEU A 333 -26.08 16.65 -11.29
C LEU A 333 -26.43 15.75 -10.10
N GLN A 334 -26.65 16.32 -8.92
CA GLN A 334 -27.09 15.57 -7.73
C GLN A 334 -28.52 15.06 -7.89
N ALA A 335 -29.42 15.86 -8.46
CA ALA A 335 -30.82 15.51 -8.68
C ALA A 335 -31.02 14.36 -9.68
N LEU A 336 -30.02 14.05 -10.53
CA LEU A 336 -30.02 12.85 -11.37
C LEU A 336 -30.00 11.57 -10.53
N LEU A 337 -29.47 11.61 -9.30
CA LEU A 337 -29.32 10.45 -8.46
C LEU A 337 -30.64 10.12 -7.75
N PRO A 338 -31.00 8.83 -7.68
CA PRO A 338 -32.19 8.42 -6.96
C PRO A 338 -32.01 8.56 -5.43
N PRO A 339 -33.09 8.64 -4.63
CA PRO A 339 -33.02 8.76 -3.17
C PRO A 339 -32.18 7.66 -2.48
N VAL A 340 -32.13 6.45 -3.06
CA VAL A 340 -31.27 5.36 -2.58
C VAL A 340 -29.76 5.66 -2.70
N ALA A 341 -29.40 6.58 -3.59
CA ALA A 341 -28.03 7.00 -3.86
C ALA A 341 -27.64 8.29 -3.14
N ALA A 342 -28.49 8.86 -2.27
CA ALA A 342 -28.21 10.10 -1.56
C ALA A 342 -28.68 10.03 -0.10
N ARG A 343 -27.87 10.61 0.80
CA ARG A 343 -28.25 10.81 2.21
C ARG A 343 -29.45 11.75 2.28
N PRO A 344 -30.36 11.59 3.26
CA PRO A 344 -31.52 12.48 3.41
C PRO A 344 -31.19 13.98 3.33
N GLU A 345 -30.07 14.38 3.94
CA GLU A 345 -29.57 15.76 3.95
C GLU A 345 -28.97 16.24 2.62
N ASP A 346 -28.51 15.33 1.77
CA ASP A 346 -27.87 15.63 0.48
C ASP A 346 -28.86 15.51 -0.70
N ARG A 347 -30.13 15.18 -0.42
CA ARG A 347 -31.16 14.96 -1.45
C ARG A 347 -31.59 16.28 -2.07
N VAL A 348 -31.32 16.42 -3.36
CA VAL A 348 -31.90 17.47 -4.20
C VAL A 348 -33.18 16.97 -4.86
N ILE A 349 -34.22 17.80 -4.87
CA ILE A 349 -35.52 17.44 -5.41
C ILE A 349 -35.42 17.32 -6.94
N PRO A 350 -35.90 16.22 -7.58
CA PRO A 350 -35.86 16.06 -9.05
C PRO A 350 -36.54 17.18 -9.85
N ALA A 351 -37.38 18.00 -9.22
CA ALA A 351 -38.04 19.15 -9.83
C ALA A 351 -37.06 20.20 -10.36
N VAL A 352 -35.85 20.27 -9.79
CA VAL A 352 -34.78 21.16 -10.25
C VAL A 352 -34.25 20.69 -11.63
N LEU A 353 -34.41 19.42 -12.00
CA LEU A 353 -33.94 18.92 -13.30
C LEU A 353 -34.67 19.54 -14.49
N PRO A 354 -33.95 19.79 -15.61
CA PRO A 354 -34.56 20.07 -16.90
C PRO A 354 -35.60 19.01 -17.27
N PRO A 355 -36.72 19.38 -17.93
CA PRO A 355 -37.80 18.44 -18.26
C PRO A 355 -37.33 17.14 -18.94
N ARG A 356 -36.31 17.23 -19.80
CA ARG A 356 -35.72 16.09 -20.52
C ARG A 356 -35.04 15.05 -19.61
N LEU A 357 -34.63 15.42 -18.41
CA LEU A 357 -33.91 14.55 -17.45
C LEU A 357 -34.77 14.08 -16.28
N ARG A 358 -35.97 14.65 -16.07
CA ARG A 358 -36.86 14.30 -14.95
C ARG A 358 -37.21 12.81 -14.83
N PRO A 359 -37.30 12.01 -15.91
CA PRO A 359 -37.54 10.57 -15.78
C PRO A 359 -36.36 9.78 -15.20
N VAL A 360 -35.12 10.30 -15.31
CA VAL A 360 -33.89 9.55 -15.01
C VAL A 360 -33.83 9.04 -13.57
N PRO A 361 -34.09 9.85 -12.52
CA PRO A 361 -33.97 9.38 -11.14
C PRO A 361 -34.95 8.23 -10.83
N HIS A 362 -36.15 8.25 -11.40
CA HIS A 362 -37.14 7.19 -11.19
C HIS A 362 -36.71 5.87 -11.85
N LEU A 363 -36.17 5.92 -13.07
CA LEU A 363 -35.64 4.74 -13.75
C LEU A 363 -34.44 4.15 -12.99
N LEU A 364 -33.56 5.01 -12.47
CA LEU A 364 -32.43 4.57 -11.65
C LEU A 364 -32.87 3.97 -10.31
N GLU A 365 -33.91 4.52 -9.66
CA GLU A 365 -34.46 3.92 -8.42
C GLU A 365 -35.03 2.52 -8.70
N ARG A 366 -35.81 2.34 -9.77
CA ARG A 366 -36.30 1.00 -10.19
C ARG A 366 -35.16 0.03 -10.45
N MET A 367 -34.08 0.52 -11.07
CA MET A 367 -32.90 -0.29 -11.38
C MET A 367 -32.09 -0.68 -10.14
N LEU A 368 -32.04 0.17 -9.11
CA LEU A 368 -31.25 -0.01 -7.87
C LEU A 368 -32.06 -0.58 -6.69
N SER A 369 -33.31 -0.95 -6.93
CA SER A 369 -34.23 -1.48 -5.91
C SER A 369 -34.69 -2.89 -6.28
N LEU A 370 -34.86 -3.74 -5.28
CA LEU A 370 -35.60 -4.99 -5.41
C LEU A 370 -37.10 -4.67 -5.34
N ASP A 371 -37.85 -5.13 -6.32
CA ASP A 371 -39.31 -5.12 -6.27
C ASP A 371 -39.82 -6.17 -5.26
N GLU A 372 -41.02 -5.97 -4.69
CA GLU A 372 -41.62 -6.95 -3.76
C GLU A 372 -41.99 -8.26 -4.47
N SER A 373 -42.11 -8.25 -5.80
CA SER A 373 -42.40 -9.42 -6.65
C SER A 373 -41.17 -10.27 -7.00
N GLY A 374 -39.95 -9.80 -6.76
CA GLY A 374 -38.71 -10.50 -7.11
C GLY A 374 -38.44 -10.64 -8.61
N LEU A 375 -39.18 -9.93 -9.46
CA LEU A 375 -39.04 -9.91 -10.91
C LEU A 375 -38.30 -8.64 -11.33
N TRP A 376 -37.00 -8.76 -11.53
CA TRP A 376 -36.16 -7.63 -11.93
C TRP A 376 -36.15 -7.44 -13.45
N GLU A 377 -36.99 -6.52 -13.96
CA GLU A 377 -37.10 -6.16 -15.40
C GLU A 377 -35.93 -5.28 -15.89
N LEU A 378 -34.69 -5.74 -15.68
CA LEU A 378 -33.51 -4.92 -15.94
C LEU A 378 -33.39 -4.48 -17.41
N ASP A 379 -33.68 -5.36 -18.36
CA ASP A 379 -33.52 -5.08 -19.78
C ASP A 379 -34.47 -3.96 -20.25
N THR A 380 -35.74 -4.03 -19.86
CA THR A 380 -36.74 -2.99 -20.14
C THR A 380 -36.33 -1.65 -19.54
N ILE A 381 -35.87 -1.65 -18.28
CA ILE A 381 -35.42 -0.42 -17.61
C ILE A 381 -34.18 0.18 -18.32
N LYS A 382 -33.23 -0.65 -18.77
CA LYS A 382 -32.05 -0.22 -19.52
C LYS A 382 -32.43 0.40 -20.87
N GLU A 383 -33.40 -0.18 -21.57
CA GLU A 383 -33.91 0.35 -22.84
C GLU A 383 -34.59 1.71 -22.65
N GLU A 384 -35.48 1.83 -21.65
CA GLU A 384 -36.13 3.09 -21.29
C GLU A 384 -35.11 4.18 -20.93
N LEU A 385 -34.14 3.84 -20.08
CA LEU A 385 -33.09 4.77 -19.67
C LEU A 385 -32.22 5.19 -20.86
N ARG A 386 -31.85 4.24 -21.73
CA ARG A 386 -31.07 4.54 -22.94
C ARG A 386 -31.81 5.51 -23.85
N ALA A 387 -33.10 5.29 -24.10
CA ALA A 387 -33.91 6.18 -24.93
C ALA A 387 -33.98 7.61 -24.37
N VAL A 388 -34.11 7.76 -23.04
CA VAL A 388 -34.12 9.07 -22.37
C VAL A 388 -32.76 9.77 -22.51
N ILE A 389 -31.66 9.05 -22.28
CA ILE A 389 -30.30 9.61 -22.37
C ILE A 389 -29.95 10.00 -23.81
N ASP A 390 -30.27 9.15 -24.79
CA ASP A 390 -30.04 9.42 -26.21
C ASP A 390 -30.76 10.70 -26.64
N LYS A 391 -32.05 10.83 -26.28
CA LYS A 391 -32.84 12.03 -26.55
C LYS A 391 -32.26 13.28 -25.86
N ALA A 392 -31.82 13.16 -24.60
CA ALA A 392 -31.27 14.28 -23.85
C ALA A 392 -29.94 14.80 -24.43
N VAL A 393 -29.06 13.89 -24.83
CA VAL A 393 -27.76 14.23 -25.46
C VAL A 393 -28.00 14.89 -26.82
N MET A 394 -28.90 14.35 -27.65
CA MET A 394 -29.28 14.92 -28.94
C MET A 394 -29.85 16.33 -28.81
N GLN A 395 -30.76 16.52 -27.84
CA GLN A 395 -31.38 17.82 -27.60
C GLN A 395 -30.36 18.85 -27.12
N LEU A 396 -29.47 18.50 -26.19
CA LEU A 396 -28.42 19.43 -25.74
C LEU A 396 -27.45 19.81 -26.87
N ALA A 397 -27.11 18.86 -27.74
CA ALA A 397 -26.27 19.13 -28.90
C ALA A 397 -26.94 20.10 -29.88
N HIS A 398 -28.26 19.96 -30.07
CA HIS A 398 -29.06 20.90 -30.86
C HIS A 398 -29.12 22.29 -30.19
N ASP A 399 -29.34 22.36 -28.87
CA ASP A 399 -29.37 23.62 -28.11
C ASP A 399 -28.04 24.38 -28.16
N ARG A 400 -26.91 23.65 -28.30
CA ARG A 400 -25.54 24.20 -28.40
C ARG A 400 -25.12 24.58 -29.82
N ALA A 401 -25.84 24.13 -30.85
CA ALA A 401 -25.52 24.51 -32.22
C ALA A 401 -25.71 26.04 -32.36
N PRO A 402 -24.78 26.78 -33.01
CA PRO A 402 -24.93 28.21 -33.18
C PRO A 402 -26.23 28.48 -33.94
N GLN A 403 -27.18 29.13 -33.27
CA GLN A 403 -28.33 29.72 -33.94
C GLN A 403 -27.79 30.76 -34.93
N GLN A 404 -27.79 30.43 -36.23
CA GLN A 404 -27.66 31.42 -37.28
C GLN A 404 -28.89 32.34 -37.19
N GLU A 405 -28.85 33.31 -36.27
CA GLU A 405 -29.81 34.39 -36.26
C GLU A 405 -29.59 35.23 -37.51
N SER A 406 -30.64 35.24 -38.33
CA SER A 406 -30.93 36.20 -39.38
C SER A 406 -30.73 37.64 -38.90
N LYS A 407 -29.52 38.18 -39.07
CA LYS A 407 -29.23 39.62 -39.05
C LYS A 407 -28.79 40.09 -40.43
N THR A 408 -29.70 40.01 -41.40
CA THR A 408 -29.64 40.78 -42.65
C THR A 408 -31.07 41.04 -43.15
N ALA A 409 -31.85 41.77 -42.35
CA ALA A 409 -33.06 42.43 -42.81
C ALA A 409 -33.04 43.89 -42.37
N SER A 410 -32.05 44.64 -42.84
CA SER A 410 -32.08 46.09 -43.04
C SER A 410 -30.73 46.52 -43.59
N GLU A 411 -30.62 46.58 -44.92
CA GLU A 411 -29.74 47.45 -45.72
C GLU A 411 -29.35 46.74 -47.04
N ALA A 412 -30.13 46.97 -48.09
CA ALA A 412 -29.66 47.24 -49.46
C ALA A 412 -30.85 47.24 -50.43
N LEU A 413 -31.35 48.44 -50.73
CA LEU A 413 -32.06 48.75 -51.96
C LEU A 413 -31.03 48.88 -53.09
N ALA A 414 -31.11 48.04 -54.14
CA ALA A 414 -31.09 48.44 -55.57
C ALA A 414 -30.85 47.22 -56.50
N ALA A 415 -31.86 46.92 -57.34
CA ALA A 415 -31.94 46.33 -58.69
C ALA A 415 -30.76 45.47 -59.24
N VAL A 416 -30.95 44.35 -59.95
CA VAL A 416 -31.79 44.09 -61.16
C VAL A 416 -32.02 42.58 -61.32
N ASP A 417 -33.12 42.22 -61.98
CA ASP A 417 -33.67 40.90 -62.34
C ASP A 417 -32.75 39.90 -63.06
N ALA A 418 -32.92 38.60 -62.76
CA ALA A 418 -33.04 37.51 -63.72
C ALA A 418 -33.56 36.23 -63.03
N GLU A 419 -34.63 35.65 -63.61
CA GLU A 419 -35.20 34.34 -63.31
C GLU A 419 -34.15 33.21 -63.48
N ASP A 420 -34.13 32.19 -62.60
CA ASP A 420 -34.47 30.79 -62.94
C ASP A 420 -34.23 29.80 -61.77
N CYS A 421 -35.08 28.76 -61.73
CA CYS A 421 -34.94 27.40 -61.18
C CYS A 421 -34.64 27.12 -59.70
N GLY A 422 -35.66 26.53 -59.06
CA GLY A 422 -35.69 25.58 -57.93
C GLY A 422 -34.38 25.17 -57.26
N ALA A 423 -34.28 25.49 -55.97
CA ALA A 423 -33.37 24.84 -55.03
C ALA A 423 -34.20 24.12 -53.97
N ASP A 424 -34.08 22.79 -53.95
CA ASP A 424 -34.47 21.93 -52.85
C ASP A 424 -33.95 22.53 -51.52
N GLN A 425 -34.86 22.68 -50.56
CA GLN A 425 -34.47 22.91 -49.18
C GLN A 425 -33.88 21.60 -48.67
N ASP A 426 -32.55 21.48 -48.75
CA ASP A 426 -31.80 20.43 -48.08
C ASP A 426 -32.23 20.37 -46.59
N PRO A 427 -32.65 19.21 -46.08
CA PRO A 427 -33.03 19.09 -44.67
C PRO A 427 -31.81 19.46 -43.83
N GLN A 428 -31.98 20.46 -42.94
CA GLN A 428 -30.99 20.86 -41.93
C GLN A 428 -30.33 19.60 -41.34
N GLN A 429 -29.08 19.35 -41.73
CA GLN A 429 -28.30 18.23 -41.24
C GLN A 429 -28.22 18.36 -39.72
N ALA A 430 -28.81 17.37 -39.03
CA ALA A 430 -28.69 17.26 -37.59
C ALA A 430 -27.21 17.25 -37.20
N PRO A 431 -26.81 17.89 -36.09
CA PRO A 431 -25.41 17.89 -35.67
C PRO A 431 -24.92 16.44 -35.54
N GLU A 432 -23.92 16.06 -36.35
CA GLU A 432 -23.30 14.74 -36.27
C GLU A 432 -22.60 14.58 -34.92
N LEU A 433 -23.23 13.80 -34.02
CA LEU A 433 -22.64 13.48 -32.74
C LEU A 433 -21.51 12.46 -32.90
N PRO A 434 -20.46 12.53 -32.06
CA PRO A 434 -19.42 11.52 -32.06
C PRO A 434 -20.01 10.12 -31.88
N PRO A 435 -19.57 9.13 -32.69
CA PRO A 435 -20.14 7.79 -32.65
C PRO A 435 -20.01 7.17 -31.25
N GLY A 436 -21.14 6.70 -30.72
CA GLY A 436 -21.21 6.07 -29.40
C GLY A 436 -21.22 7.02 -28.20
N LEU A 437 -21.26 8.35 -28.39
CA LEU A 437 -21.26 9.32 -27.29
C LEU A 437 -22.38 9.05 -26.27
N ALA A 438 -23.62 8.93 -26.73
CA ALA A 438 -24.77 8.71 -25.87
C ALA A 438 -24.70 7.36 -25.13
N GLY A 439 -24.21 6.30 -25.79
CA GLY A 439 -23.90 5.02 -25.13
C GLY A 439 -22.85 5.18 -24.02
N GLY A 440 -21.82 5.99 -24.25
CA GLY A 440 -20.84 6.36 -23.22
C GLY A 440 -21.46 7.07 -22.00
N VAL A 441 -22.35 8.03 -22.24
CA VAL A 441 -23.07 8.79 -21.20
C VAL A 441 -24.03 7.86 -20.42
N PHE A 442 -24.73 6.96 -21.11
CA PHE A 442 -25.61 5.97 -20.52
C PHE A 442 -24.88 5.11 -19.48
N HIS A 443 -23.75 4.51 -19.84
CA HIS A 443 -22.95 3.72 -18.88
C HIS A 443 -22.36 4.58 -17.75
N ALA A 444 -22.00 5.84 -18.02
CA ALA A 444 -21.51 6.77 -17.01
C ALA A 444 -22.58 7.09 -15.94
N VAL A 445 -23.83 7.31 -16.35
CA VAL A 445 -24.97 7.52 -15.43
C VAL A 445 -25.20 6.28 -14.58
N MET A 446 -25.23 5.08 -15.20
CA MET A 446 -25.41 3.82 -14.46
C MET A 446 -24.30 3.61 -13.42
N MET A 447 -23.04 3.77 -13.82
CA MET A 447 -21.89 3.58 -12.93
C MET A 447 -21.88 4.59 -11.77
N LYS A 448 -22.17 5.87 -12.04
CA LYS A 448 -22.30 6.88 -10.98
C LYS A 448 -23.40 6.51 -10.00
N ALA A 449 -24.59 6.14 -10.50
CA ALA A 449 -25.73 5.79 -9.66
C ALA A 449 -25.43 4.58 -8.77
N TRP A 450 -24.92 3.49 -9.35
CA TRP A 450 -24.59 2.26 -8.61
C TRP A 450 -23.50 2.48 -7.56
N LEU A 451 -22.39 3.10 -7.93
CA LEU A 451 -21.28 3.31 -6.99
C LEU A 451 -21.66 4.31 -5.89
N THR A 452 -22.49 5.31 -6.18
CA THR A 452 -22.97 6.24 -5.14
C THR A 452 -23.91 5.53 -4.16
N ALA A 453 -24.88 4.75 -4.64
CA ALA A 453 -25.78 3.96 -3.79
C ALA A 453 -25.04 2.93 -2.94
N LEU A 454 -24.07 2.22 -3.53
CA LEU A 454 -23.25 1.25 -2.82
C LEU A 454 -22.38 1.94 -1.77
N ASN A 455 -21.72 3.05 -2.12
CA ASN A 455 -20.89 3.82 -1.18
C ASN A 455 -21.72 4.32 0.01
N HIS A 456 -22.88 4.91 -0.25
CA HIS A 456 -23.77 5.41 0.80
C HIS A 456 -24.22 4.27 1.73
N THR A 457 -24.72 3.17 1.16
CA THR A 457 -25.26 2.04 1.95
C THR A 457 -24.18 1.38 2.80
N VAL A 458 -22.97 1.19 2.26
CA VAL A 458 -21.86 0.56 2.98
C VAL A 458 -21.31 1.48 4.09
N LEU A 459 -21.26 2.80 3.87
CA LEU A 459 -20.87 3.76 4.91
C LEU A 459 -21.89 3.82 6.06
N ASP A 460 -23.20 3.84 5.77
CA ASP A 460 -24.26 3.80 6.79
C ASP A 460 -24.19 2.50 7.62
N LEU A 461 -23.91 1.36 6.96
CA LEU A 461 -23.68 0.10 7.65
C LEU A 461 -22.42 0.13 8.53
N ALA A 462 -21.34 0.75 8.07
CA ALA A 462 -20.08 0.77 8.79
C ALA A 462 -20.17 1.54 10.13
N ASP A 463 -20.98 2.60 10.18
CA ASP A 463 -21.23 3.34 11.43
C ASP A 463 -21.96 2.47 12.47
N ARG A 464 -22.81 1.53 12.03
CA ARG A 464 -23.51 0.56 12.89
C ARG A 464 -22.70 -0.71 13.15
N ALA A 465 -21.74 -1.01 12.28
CA ALA A 465 -20.92 -2.22 12.33
C ALA A 465 -20.12 -2.32 13.64
N GLY A 466 -19.72 -1.20 14.24
CA GLY A 466 -19.06 -1.18 15.54
C GLY A 466 -19.91 -1.75 16.67
N GLU A 467 -21.22 -1.43 16.69
CA GLU A 467 -22.15 -2.01 17.67
C GLU A 467 -22.41 -3.50 17.39
N LEU A 468 -22.57 -3.87 16.13
CA LEU A 468 -22.69 -5.28 15.72
C LEU A 468 -21.45 -6.10 16.10
N ALA A 469 -20.25 -5.53 15.94
CA ALA A 469 -19.00 -6.17 16.35
C ALA A 469 -18.96 -6.41 17.88
N GLY A 470 -19.50 -5.48 18.67
CA GLY A 470 -19.66 -5.64 20.12
C GLY A 470 -20.54 -6.83 20.54
N HIS A 471 -21.41 -7.30 19.63
CA HIS A 471 -22.23 -8.50 19.82
C HIS A 471 -21.64 -9.77 19.18
N ALA A 472 -20.38 -9.72 18.75
CA ALA A 472 -19.66 -10.83 18.08
C ALA A 472 -20.39 -11.32 16.82
N ILE A 473 -20.87 -10.38 15.99
CA ILE A 473 -21.36 -10.67 14.65
C ILE A 473 -20.17 -10.82 13.70
N ASP A 474 -20.05 -11.98 13.07
CA ASP A 474 -18.94 -12.28 12.16
C ASP A 474 -18.88 -11.29 10.99
N GLY A 475 -17.67 -10.79 10.68
CA GLY A 475 -17.45 -9.81 9.61
C GLY A 475 -17.79 -8.36 9.98
N ALA A 476 -18.51 -8.11 11.08
CA ALA A 476 -18.85 -6.75 11.50
C ALA A 476 -17.64 -5.94 11.97
N SER A 477 -16.67 -6.59 12.64
CA SER A 477 -15.40 -5.94 13.00
C SER A 477 -14.61 -5.56 11.75
N THR A 478 -14.51 -6.45 10.78
CA THR A 478 -13.84 -6.17 9.49
C THR A 478 -14.50 -5.00 8.78
N LEU A 479 -15.83 -4.94 8.73
CA LEU A 479 -16.54 -3.81 8.14
C LEU A 479 -16.29 -2.50 8.91
N ALA A 480 -16.34 -2.52 10.24
CA ALA A 480 -16.08 -1.36 11.08
C ALA A 480 -14.63 -0.86 10.96
N ASP A 481 -13.66 -1.77 10.96
CA ASP A 481 -12.23 -1.44 10.90
C ASP A 481 -11.83 -0.92 9.51
N THR A 482 -12.39 -1.50 8.44
CA THR A 482 -12.05 -1.12 7.06
C THR A 482 -12.79 0.14 6.59
N VAL A 483 -14.07 0.29 6.94
CA VAL A 483 -14.94 1.36 6.41
C VAL A 483 -15.35 2.39 7.46
N GLY A 484 -15.49 2.00 8.73
CA GLY A 484 -15.97 2.90 9.80
C GLY A 484 -14.95 3.96 10.23
N HIS A 485 -15.44 5.06 10.82
CA HIS A 485 -14.62 6.24 11.17
C HIS A 485 -13.81 6.09 12.48
N ARG A 486 -14.05 5.03 13.26
CA ARG A 486 -13.52 4.86 14.61
C ARG A 486 -12.25 4.00 14.61
N ASP A 487 -11.11 4.59 14.25
CA ASP A 487 -9.81 3.96 14.48
C ASP A 487 -9.29 4.38 15.87
N THR A 488 -9.21 3.43 16.80
CA THR A 488 -8.76 3.70 18.18
C THR A 488 -7.27 4.03 18.20
N GLY A 489 -6.96 5.31 18.12
CA GLY A 489 -5.60 5.83 18.34
C GLY A 489 -5.06 6.69 17.21
N ASN A 490 -5.70 6.77 16.05
CA ASN A 490 -5.29 7.64 14.93
C ASN A 490 -5.65 9.11 15.25
N VAL A 491 -4.65 9.99 15.25
CA VAL A 491 -4.85 11.41 15.63
C VAL A 491 -5.17 12.27 14.40
N VAL A 492 -4.85 11.79 13.19
CA VAL A 492 -5.06 12.51 11.92
C VAL A 492 -5.83 11.62 10.93
N PRO A 493 -7.11 11.32 11.18
CA PRO A 493 -7.85 10.27 10.45
C PRO A 493 -8.12 10.59 8.97
N PHE A 494 -8.24 11.87 8.61
CA PHE A 494 -8.66 12.30 7.27
C PHE A 494 -7.54 12.87 6.39
N GLY A 495 -6.34 13.00 6.96
CA GLY A 495 -5.17 13.55 6.30
C GLY A 495 -5.41 14.87 5.55
N PRO A 496 -4.63 15.16 4.49
CA PRO A 496 -4.65 16.44 3.80
C PRO A 496 -5.90 16.67 2.93
N LEU A 497 -6.69 15.61 2.68
CA LEU A 497 -7.97 15.73 1.96
C LEU A 497 -9.07 16.30 2.86
N GLY A 498 -8.93 16.17 4.19
CA GLY A 498 -9.88 16.66 5.18
C GLY A 498 -11.20 15.88 5.22
N GLN A 499 -11.29 14.76 4.49
CA GLN A 499 -12.43 13.85 4.49
C GLN A 499 -11.97 12.43 4.18
N GLN A 500 -12.72 11.43 4.63
CA GLN A 500 -12.52 10.04 4.20
C GLN A 500 -12.92 9.92 2.73
N ILE A 501 -12.06 9.27 1.94
CA ILE A 501 -12.34 9.02 0.53
C ILE A 501 -12.36 7.52 0.29
N SER A 502 -13.46 7.05 -0.28
CA SER A 502 -13.64 5.68 -0.76
C SER A 502 -13.65 5.62 -2.29
N GLY A 503 -13.34 4.45 -2.80
CA GLY A 503 -13.51 4.11 -4.21
C GLY A 503 -13.52 2.60 -4.40
N PHE A 504 -13.74 2.18 -5.64
CA PHE A 504 -14.03 0.79 -5.97
C PHE A 504 -13.01 0.23 -6.96
N ARG A 505 -12.77 -1.07 -6.88
CA ARG A 505 -11.87 -1.80 -7.78
C ARG A 505 -12.53 -3.10 -8.21
N PHE A 506 -12.42 -3.39 -9.50
CA PHE A 506 -12.79 -4.69 -10.06
C PHE A 506 -11.53 -5.49 -10.34
N GLU A 507 -11.47 -6.72 -9.88
CA GLU A 507 -10.36 -7.66 -10.10
C GLU A 507 -10.85 -8.92 -10.79
N GLY A 508 -9.95 -9.63 -11.50
CA GLY A 508 -10.25 -10.92 -12.12
C GLY A 508 -11.17 -10.88 -13.34
N LEU A 509 -11.44 -9.68 -13.91
CA LEU A 509 -12.29 -9.54 -15.11
C LEU A 509 -11.61 -10.02 -16.40
N ASP A 510 -10.30 -10.23 -16.36
CA ASP A 510 -9.47 -10.24 -17.56
C ASP A 510 -8.58 -11.46 -17.73
N ASP A 511 -8.49 -12.27 -16.68
CA ASP A 511 -7.89 -13.58 -16.68
C ASP A 511 -9.03 -14.60 -16.67
N PRO A 512 -9.20 -15.41 -17.73
CA PRO A 512 -10.25 -16.42 -17.79
C PRO A 512 -10.12 -17.50 -16.72
N THR A 513 -8.96 -17.59 -16.06
CA THR A 513 -8.70 -18.47 -14.92
C THR A 513 -8.91 -17.77 -13.57
N ALA A 514 -8.85 -16.44 -13.54
CA ALA A 514 -9.15 -15.67 -12.35
C ALA A 514 -10.66 -15.48 -12.15
N LYS A 515 -11.04 -15.28 -10.89
CA LYS A 515 -12.43 -15.16 -10.48
C LYS A 515 -12.77 -13.70 -10.20
N PRO A 516 -13.80 -13.12 -10.85
CA PRO A 516 -14.15 -11.71 -10.67
C PRO A 516 -14.49 -11.32 -9.23
N ARG A 517 -14.03 -10.14 -8.81
CA ARG A 517 -14.29 -9.57 -7.48
C ARG A 517 -14.53 -8.06 -7.54
N LEU A 518 -15.38 -7.56 -6.64
CA LEU A 518 -15.59 -6.14 -6.39
C LEU A 518 -15.08 -5.78 -4.99
N LEU A 519 -14.15 -4.84 -4.94
CA LEU A 519 -13.57 -4.31 -3.71
C LEU A 519 -13.95 -2.85 -3.52
N MET A 520 -14.15 -2.46 -2.26
CA MET A 520 -14.18 -1.06 -1.82
C MET A 520 -12.89 -0.75 -1.07
N GLU A 521 -12.16 0.27 -1.49
CA GLU A 521 -10.92 0.72 -0.87
C GLU A 521 -11.14 2.09 -0.23
N VAL A 522 -10.62 2.27 0.99
CA VAL A 522 -10.78 3.50 1.76
C VAL A 522 -9.41 4.08 2.05
N LEU A 523 -9.19 5.33 1.63
CA LEU A 523 -7.99 6.09 1.95
C LEU A 523 -8.13 6.71 3.34
N ARG A 524 -7.11 6.49 4.19
CA ARG A 524 -7.13 6.94 5.59
C ARG A 524 -5.78 7.44 6.03
N GLY A 525 -5.82 8.35 7.01
CA GLY A 525 -4.65 8.77 7.76
C GLY A 525 -3.77 9.77 7.02
N ASP A 526 -2.78 10.26 7.74
CA ASP A 526 -1.63 10.97 7.17
C ASP A 526 -0.36 10.61 7.95
N PRO A 527 0.26 9.46 7.59
CA PRO A 527 1.50 9.00 8.21
C PRO A 527 2.63 10.02 8.20
N HIS A 528 2.68 10.96 7.23
CA HIS A 528 3.68 12.02 7.24
C HIS A 528 3.50 12.93 8.44
N THR A 529 2.29 13.50 8.59
CA THR A 529 1.97 14.39 9.71
C THR A 529 2.06 13.64 11.04
N GLU A 530 1.52 12.42 11.12
CA GLU A 530 1.60 11.62 12.34
C GLU A 530 3.05 11.36 12.77
N THR A 531 3.93 10.98 11.83
CA THR A 531 5.34 10.69 12.13
C THR A 531 6.10 11.96 12.51
N ALA A 532 5.91 13.05 11.74
CA ALA A 532 6.58 14.32 11.98
C ALA A 532 6.23 14.90 13.37
N PHE A 533 4.97 14.82 13.77
CA PHE A 533 4.46 15.37 15.04
C PHE A 533 4.23 14.32 16.13
N LEU A 534 4.80 13.11 15.98
CA LEU A 534 4.60 12.01 16.92
C LEU A 534 4.92 12.40 18.37
N GLY A 535 6.04 13.10 18.58
CA GLY A 535 6.47 13.57 19.90
C GLY A 535 5.77 14.85 20.42
N ASP A 536 4.98 15.51 19.57
CA ASP A 536 4.30 16.77 19.90
C ASP A 536 2.79 16.55 20.01
N ILE A 537 2.00 16.98 19.01
CA ILE A 537 0.54 16.96 19.09
C ILE A 537 -0.04 15.55 19.24
N VAL A 538 0.59 14.54 18.64
CA VAL A 538 0.14 13.14 18.75
C VAL A 538 0.35 12.63 20.17
N SER A 539 1.52 12.89 20.76
CA SER A 539 1.80 12.54 22.16
C SER A 539 0.92 13.33 23.13
N LEU A 540 0.67 14.61 22.87
CA LEU A 540 -0.24 15.42 23.67
C LEU A 540 -1.67 14.86 23.62
N ALA A 541 -2.17 14.50 22.44
CA ALA A 541 -3.52 13.96 22.27
C ALA A 541 -3.71 12.60 22.97
N LEU A 542 -2.71 11.72 22.91
CA LEU A 542 -2.81 10.36 23.45
C LEU A 542 -2.40 10.26 24.93
N ALA A 543 -1.36 10.98 25.34
CA ALA A 543 -0.73 10.85 26.65
C ALA A 543 -0.85 12.10 27.53
N GLY A 544 -1.48 13.17 27.05
CA GLY A 544 -1.59 14.46 27.76
C GLY A 544 -0.29 15.27 27.83
N HIS A 545 0.84 14.72 27.36
CA HIS A 545 2.17 15.31 27.50
C HIS A 545 3.02 15.06 26.25
N ARG A 546 3.95 15.98 25.95
CA ARG A 546 4.93 15.81 24.86
C ARG A 546 5.95 14.71 25.18
N ARG A 547 6.53 14.11 24.14
CA ARG A 547 7.59 13.09 24.24
C ARG A 547 8.76 13.36 23.32
N VAL A 548 9.94 12.96 23.76
CA VAL A 548 11.11 12.96 22.88
C VAL A 548 11.00 11.74 21.97
N VAL A 549 11.00 11.98 20.66
CA VAL A 549 10.98 10.93 19.63
C VAL A 549 12.17 11.10 18.72
N LEU A 550 12.97 10.05 18.62
CA LEU A 550 14.11 9.92 17.73
C LEU A 550 13.78 8.89 16.64
N GLY A 551 13.64 9.33 15.40
CA GLY A 551 13.59 8.46 14.23
C GLY A 551 14.99 8.27 13.65
N MET A 552 15.35 7.04 13.32
CA MET A 552 16.60 6.69 12.66
C MET A 552 16.31 6.00 11.33
N SER A 553 17.04 6.33 10.27
CA SER A 553 16.87 5.66 8.98
C SER A 553 18.11 5.80 8.10
N ALA A 554 18.28 4.92 7.12
CA ALA A 554 19.24 5.17 6.04
C ALA A 554 18.67 6.03 4.91
N THR A 555 17.35 6.03 4.73
CA THR A 555 16.69 6.55 3.52
C THR A 555 15.50 7.48 3.78
N GLY A 556 15.31 7.93 5.02
CA GLY A 556 14.21 8.84 5.37
C GLY A 556 14.31 10.24 4.74
N TYR A 557 15.47 10.61 4.19
CA TYR A 557 15.65 11.84 3.42
C TYR A 557 15.93 11.53 1.95
N LEU A 558 14.89 11.12 1.21
CA LEU A 558 14.97 10.92 -0.23
C LEU A 558 13.86 11.73 -0.90
N PRO A 559 14.13 12.98 -1.34
CA PRO A 559 13.11 13.82 -1.94
C PRO A 559 12.37 13.09 -3.07
N ARG A 560 11.07 13.37 -3.21
CA ARG A 560 10.15 12.68 -4.15
C ARG A 560 9.81 11.22 -3.79
N ALA A 561 10.52 10.51 -2.92
CA ALA A 561 10.08 9.18 -2.49
C ALA A 561 8.86 9.25 -1.56
N ALA A 562 7.65 9.27 -2.14
CA ALA A 562 6.41 9.66 -1.45
C ALA A 562 6.13 8.84 -0.18
N ARG A 563 6.41 7.53 -0.17
CA ARG A 563 6.12 6.68 1.00
C ARG A 563 7.16 6.81 2.13
N THR A 564 8.43 6.97 1.78
CA THR A 564 9.56 6.81 2.71
C THR A 564 10.21 8.14 3.12
N HIS A 565 10.05 9.20 2.34
CA HIS A 565 10.56 10.51 2.69
C HIS A 565 9.78 11.11 3.86
N LEU A 566 10.49 11.54 4.91
CA LEU A 566 9.89 12.11 6.13
C LEU A 566 9.47 13.58 5.99
N LEU A 567 9.58 14.16 4.79
CA LEU A 567 9.28 15.58 4.48
C LEU A 567 10.01 16.59 5.38
N ALA A 568 11.12 16.18 5.98
CA ALA A 568 11.95 17.00 6.84
C ALA A 568 13.42 16.65 6.63
N ALA A 569 14.29 17.65 6.69
CA ALA A 569 15.73 17.43 6.65
C ALA A 569 16.21 16.73 7.94
N PRO A 570 17.17 15.80 7.83
CA PRO A 570 17.76 15.16 9.01
C PRO A 570 18.49 16.20 9.85
N GLN A 571 18.23 16.21 11.16
CA GLN A 571 18.97 17.07 12.10
C GLN A 571 20.43 16.61 12.18
N TRP A 572 20.63 15.30 12.16
CA TRP A 572 21.95 14.68 12.14
C TRP A 572 22.05 13.74 10.95
N ALA A 573 23.15 13.84 10.22
CA ALA A 573 23.44 12.98 9.09
C ALA A 573 24.89 12.51 9.19
N MET A 574 25.11 11.21 9.03
CA MET A 574 26.42 10.61 8.84
C MET A 574 26.45 10.10 7.40
N PRO A 575 26.99 10.85 6.43
CA PRO A 575 27.02 10.41 5.04
C PRO A 575 27.97 9.23 4.83
N ASP A 576 27.78 8.52 3.73
CA ASP A 576 28.71 7.47 3.31
C ASP A 576 30.00 8.09 2.77
N ALA A 577 31.08 7.95 3.52
CA ALA A 577 32.40 8.50 3.23
C ALA A 577 33.34 7.53 2.49
N GLN A 578 32.90 6.31 2.19
CA GLN A 578 33.71 5.33 1.46
C GLN A 578 33.53 5.51 -0.05
N ARG A 579 34.57 6.01 -0.71
CA ARG A 579 34.60 6.18 -2.17
C ARG A 579 34.80 4.84 -2.87
N GLY A 580 34.01 4.56 -3.91
CA GLY A 580 34.10 3.30 -4.67
C GLY A 580 33.62 2.09 -3.85
N GLY A 581 32.77 2.33 -2.84
CA GLY A 581 32.19 1.25 -2.06
C GLY A 581 30.99 0.58 -2.75
N LEU A 582 30.44 1.20 -3.81
CA LEU A 582 29.42 0.61 -4.66
C LEU A 582 29.78 0.81 -6.14
N SER A 583 29.78 -0.32 -6.88
CA SER A 583 29.93 -0.34 -8.33
C SER A 583 28.60 -0.77 -8.97
N ILE A 584 28.14 -0.06 -9.99
CA ILE A 584 26.84 -0.31 -10.65
C ILE A 584 27.07 -0.86 -12.06
N PHE A 585 26.48 -2.02 -12.37
CA PHE A 585 26.66 -2.75 -13.62
C PHE A 585 25.35 -2.89 -14.41
N ARG A 586 25.49 -2.82 -15.74
CA ARG A 586 24.44 -3.23 -16.69
C ARG A 586 24.69 -4.69 -17.04
N SER A 587 23.79 -5.59 -16.66
CA SER A 587 23.99 -7.03 -16.79
C SER A 587 22.83 -7.74 -17.48
N THR A 588 22.20 -7.03 -18.42
CA THR A 588 21.08 -7.56 -19.18
C THR A 588 21.53 -8.61 -20.18
N PRO A 589 20.97 -9.83 -20.13
CA PRO A 589 21.25 -10.84 -21.11
C PRO A 589 20.57 -10.53 -22.45
N MET A 590 21.23 -10.94 -23.53
CA MET A 590 20.75 -10.77 -24.91
C MET A 590 20.28 -12.13 -25.45
N LEU A 591 19.10 -12.16 -26.08
CA LEU A 591 18.58 -13.29 -26.83
C LEU A 591 18.24 -12.82 -28.24
N ASP A 592 18.76 -13.49 -29.27
CA ASP A 592 18.53 -13.15 -30.68
C ASP A 592 18.78 -11.65 -31.02
N ASN A 593 19.86 -11.08 -30.46
CA ASN A 593 20.22 -9.66 -30.56
C ASN A 593 19.24 -8.66 -29.91
N HIS A 594 18.28 -9.15 -29.12
CA HIS A 594 17.37 -8.32 -28.33
C HIS A 594 17.63 -8.46 -26.83
N SER A 595 17.54 -7.35 -26.10
CA SER A 595 17.62 -7.36 -24.64
C SER A 595 16.40 -8.06 -24.05
N LEU A 596 16.62 -9.02 -23.14
CA LEU A 596 15.54 -9.69 -22.44
C LEU A 596 14.94 -8.75 -21.40
N ALA A 597 13.63 -8.47 -21.52
CA ALA A 597 12.89 -7.61 -20.61
C ALA A 597 11.64 -8.32 -20.06
N VAL A 598 11.39 -8.14 -18.76
CA VAL A 598 10.20 -8.59 -18.04
C VAL A 598 9.29 -7.39 -17.72
N GLY A 599 9.90 -6.28 -17.30
CA GLY A 599 9.25 -5.04 -16.89
C GLY A 599 8.58 -4.25 -18.03
N SER A 600 7.79 -4.89 -18.88
CA SER A 600 6.85 -4.30 -19.86
C SER A 600 5.98 -5.37 -20.57
N THR A 601 6.14 -6.65 -20.19
CA THR A 601 5.55 -7.77 -20.93
C THR A 601 4.13 -8.11 -20.45
N PRO A 602 3.21 -8.56 -21.34
CA PRO A 602 1.86 -8.96 -20.96
C PRO A 602 1.85 -10.06 -19.91
N PHE A 603 0.88 -10.04 -18.98
CA PHE A 603 0.83 -10.92 -17.81
C PHE A 603 1.05 -12.40 -18.12
N HIS A 604 0.32 -12.96 -19.10
CA HIS A 604 0.43 -14.38 -19.50
C HIS A 604 1.81 -14.82 -20.02
N GLU A 605 2.65 -13.89 -20.46
CA GLU A 605 4.01 -14.17 -20.95
C GLU A 605 5.08 -13.90 -19.88
N ARG A 606 4.71 -13.31 -18.73
CA ARG A 606 5.68 -12.86 -17.73
C ARG A 606 6.48 -14.01 -17.13
N ASP A 607 5.83 -15.13 -16.85
CA ASP A 607 6.48 -16.26 -16.18
C ASP A 607 7.54 -16.90 -17.08
N GLU A 608 7.23 -17.08 -18.38
CA GLU A 608 8.18 -17.54 -19.39
C GLU A 608 9.35 -16.56 -19.54
N ARG A 609 9.07 -15.25 -19.54
CA ARG A 609 10.12 -14.21 -19.63
C ARG A 609 11.02 -14.17 -18.41
N VAL A 610 10.50 -14.42 -17.22
CA VAL A 610 11.29 -14.53 -15.99
C VAL A 610 12.25 -15.71 -16.07
N ALA A 611 11.78 -16.87 -16.56
CA ALA A 611 12.63 -18.03 -16.78
C ALA A 611 13.72 -17.74 -17.83
N ALA A 612 13.36 -17.17 -18.99
CA ALA A 612 14.31 -16.81 -20.04
C ALA A 612 15.39 -15.83 -19.55
N LEU A 613 14.98 -14.82 -18.76
CA LEU A 613 15.91 -13.85 -18.17
C LEU A 613 16.91 -14.54 -17.22
N ALA A 614 16.45 -15.46 -16.39
CA ALA A 614 17.30 -16.21 -15.46
C ALA A 614 18.31 -17.10 -16.19
N SER A 615 17.84 -17.85 -17.20
CA SER A 615 18.72 -18.71 -18.00
C SER A 615 19.75 -17.90 -18.78
N GLY A 616 19.35 -16.75 -19.36
CA GLY A 616 20.26 -15.86 -20.07
C GLY A 616 21.31 -15.20 -19.17
N TYR A 617 20.99 -14.93 -17.91
CA TYR A 617 21.90 -14.32 -16.95
C TYR A 617 22.89 -15.31 -16.30
N ALA A 618 22.57 -16.62 -16.33
CA ALA A 618 23.38 -17.67 -15.68
C ALA A 618 24.89 -17.63 -16.03
N PRO A 619 25.31 -17.48 -17.31
CA PRO A 619 26.73 -17.42 -17.66
C PRO A 619 27.46 -16.24 -17.00
N THR A 620 26.81 -15.06 -16.98
CA THR A 620 27.37 -13.85 -16.35
C THR A 620 27.52 -14.04 -14.85
N LEU A 621 26.49 -14.55 -14.17
CA LEU A 621 26.54 -14.80 -12.73
C LEU A 621 27.66 -15.78 -12.35
N ILE A 622 27.81 -16.89 -13.10
CA ILE A 622 28.86 -17.88 -12.85
C ILE A 622 30.25 -17.25 -13.02
N SER A 623 30.44 -16.43 -14.07
CA SER A 623 31.69 -15.72 -14.31
C SER A 623 32.01 -14.76 -13.16
N ASP A 624 31.03 -13.97 -12.72
CA ASP A 624 31.21 -13.00 -11.62
C ASP A 624 31.51 -13.69 -10.29
N LEU A 625 30.76 -14.75 -9.93
CA LEU A 625 31.03 -15.48 -8.69
C LEU A 625 32.41 -16.14 -8.69
N ARG A 626 32.88 -16.67 -9.83
CA ARG A 626 34.25 -17.21 -9.95
C ARG A 626 35.31 -16.13 -9.81
N ARG A 627 35.10 -14.96 -10.42
CA ARG A 627 36.00 -13.80 -10.26
C ARG A 627 36.11 -13.40 -8.80
N LEU A 628 34.97 -13.23 -8.12
CA LEU A 628 34.91 -12.89 -6.70
C LEU A 628 35.51 -13.98 -5.79
N ALA A 629 35.33 -15.26 -6.15
CA ALA A 629 35.93 -16.37 -5.39
C ALA A 629 37.45 -16.46 -5.55
N THR A 630 38.01 -15.91 -6.63
CA THR A 630 39.45 -15.94 -6.93
C THR A 630 40.21 -14.80 -6.27
N ASP A 631 39.55 -13.67 -6.03
CA ASP A 631 40.13 -12.53 -5.34
C ASP A 631 40.14 -12.75 -3.82
N VAL A 632 41.33 -12.69 -3.21
CA VAL A 632 41.55 -12.92 -1.78
C VAL A 632 40.68 -11.99 -0.90
N ALA A 633 40.44 -10.75 -1.35
CA ALA A 633 39.65 -9.78 -0.60
C ALA A 633 38.16 -10.14 -0.57
N THR A 634 37.64 -10.78 -1.62
CA THR A 634 36.21 -11.04 -1.80
C THR A 634 35.83 -12.53 -1.70
N ALA A 635 36.80 -13.45 -1.70
CA ALA A 635 36.57 -14.89 -1.74
C ALA A 635 35.65 -15.41 -0.63
N HIS A 636 35.87 -14.96 0.61
CA HIS A 636 35.08 -15.36 1.79
C HIS A 636 33.63 -14.84 1.76
N ARG A 637 33.32 -13.93 0.83
CA ARG A 637 32.02 -13.25 0.62
C ARG A 637 31.56 -13.27 -0.85
N ALA A 638 32.08 -14.21 -1.64
CA ALA A 638 31.71 -14.42 -3.04
C ALA A 638 30.32 -15.05 -3.17
N ARG A 639 29.28 -14.26 -2.86
CA ARG A 639 27.88 -14.67 -2.87
C ARG A 639 27.01 -13.59 -3.48
N ALA A 640 25.90 -14.04 -4.08
CA ALA A 640 24.93 -13.19 -4.74
C ALA A 640 23.58 -13.11 -3.99
N LEU A 641 22.98 -11.93 -3.98
CA LEU A 641 21.60 -11.70 -3.59
C LEU A 641 20.82 -11.20 -4.80
N ILE A 642 19.84 -11.97 -5.27
CA ILE A 642 19.01 -11.63 -6.43
C ILE A 642 17.61 -11.23 -5.95
N ALA A 643 17.24 -9.98 -6.20
CA ALA A 643 15.94 -9.42 -5.85
C ALA A 643 14.95 -9.50 -7.03
N VAL A 644 13.76 -10.04 -6.76
CA VAL A 644 12.62 -10.14 -7.71
C VAL A 644 11.36 -9.48 -7.11
N ASN A 645 10.24 -9.42 -7.81
CA ASN A 645 9.03 -8.74 -7.30
C ASN A 645 8.10 -9.65 -6.48
N SER A 646 8.17 -10.97 -6.62
CA SER A 646 7.26 -11.90 -5.92
C SER A 646 7.88 -13.27 -5.63
N TYR A 647 7.25 -14.04 -4.72
CA TYR A 647 7.66 -15.42 -4.42
C TYR A 647 7.53 -16.36 -5.63
N MET A 648 6.48 -16.17 -6.43
CA MET A 648 6.28 -16.86 -7.71
C MET A 648 7.51 -16.65 -8.63
N GLN A 649 7.89 -15.39 -8.84
CA GLN A 649 9.06 -15.05 -9.64
C GLN A 649 10.35 -15.59 -9.02
N ALA A 650 10.48 -15.63 -7.70
CA ALA A 650 11.65 -16.16 -7.03
C ALA A 650 11.85 -17.65 -7.35
N ARG A 651 10.78 -18.45 -7.32
CA ARG A 651 10.82 -19.88 -7.65
C ARG A 651 11.10 -20.11 -9.13
N LEU A 652 10.40 -19.39 -10.02
CA LEU A 652 10.62 -19.49 -11.48
C LEU A 652 12.07 -19.12 -11.86
N PHE A 653 12.56 -17.99 -11.35
CA PHE A 653 13.93 -17.54 -11.62
C PHE A 653 14.96 -18.53 -11.08
N ALA A 654 14.73 -19.09 -9.89
CA ALA A 654 15.64 -20.05 -9.26
C ALA A 654 15.74 -21.37 -10.03
N THR A 655 14.60 -21.94 -10.45
CA THR A 655 14.57 -23.17 -11.23
C THR A 655 15.30 -22.98 -12.56
N ALA A 656 14.97 -21.92 -13.31
CA ALA A 656 15.60 -21.64 -14.59
C ALA A 656 17.10 -21.31 -14.47
N LEU A 657 17.51 -20.62 -13.40
CA LEU A 657 18.93 -20.37 -13.11
C LEU A 657 19.69 -21.66 -12.78
N TYR A 658 19.09 -22.54 -11.95
CA TYR A 658 19.68 -23.82 -11.55
C TYR A 658 19.93 -24.72 -12.76
N GLU A 659 18.90 -24.89 -13.61
CA GLU A 659 18.98 -25.72 -14.81
C GLU A 659 20.00 -25.19 -15.81
N ALA A 660 20.01 -23.88 -16.05
CA ALA A 660 20.98 -23.25 -16.94
C ALA A 660 22.41 -23.38 -16.41
N ALA A 661 22.63 -23.20 -15.10
CA ALA A 661 23.95 -23.39 -14.51
C ALA A 661 24.43 -24.84 -14.62
N LEU A 662 23.53 -25.81 -14.39
CA LEU A 662 23.83 -27.23 -14.53
C LEU A 662 24.19 -27.60 -15.97
N ALA A 663 23.47 -27.05 -16.95
CA ALA A 663 23.78 -27.23 -18.38
C ALA A 663 25.16 -26.67 -18.77
N LEU A 664 25.65 -25.64 -18.06
CA LEU A 664 26.99 -25.08 -18.20
C LEU A 664 28.06 -25.83 -17.37
N GLY A 665 27.71 -26.95 -16.75
CA GLY A 665 28.62 -27.75 -15.92
C GLY A 665 28.93 -27.15 -14.56
N HIS A 666 28.07 -26.26 -14.04
CA HIS A 666 28.27 -25.59 -12.75
C HIS A 666 27.11 -25.87 -11.78
N ARG A 667 27.42 -26.35 -10.57
CA ARG A 667 26.41 -26.61 -9.55
C ARG A 667 26.36 -25.45 -8.56
N LEU A 668 25.34 -24.59 -8.67
CA LEU A 668 25.08 -23.51 -7.72
C LEU A 668 24.26 -24.00 -6.52
N ARG A 669 24.65 -23.62 -5.30
CA ARG A 669 23.84 -23.80 -4.08
C ARG A 669 22.88 -22.62 -3.94
N ILE A 670 21.67 -22.79 -4.46
CA ILE A 670 20.64 -21.75 -4.52
C ILE A 670 19.68 -21.88 -3.34
N PHE A 671 19.47 -20.75 -2.67
CA PHE A 671 18.49 -20.55 -1.62
C PHE A 671 17.36 -19.66 -2.15
N VAL A 672 16.11 -20.04 -1.93
CA VAL A 672 14.94 -19.31 -2.43
C VAL A 672 14.02 -18.96 -1.28
N ALA A 673 13.62 -17.69 -1.22
CA ALA A 673 12.67 -17.24 -0.22
C ALA A 673 11.30 -17.90 -0.41
N THR A 674 10.69 -18.33 0.68
CA THR A 674 9.32 -18.83 0.75
C THR A 674 8.49 -17.97 1.72
N PRO A 675 7.16 -17.82 1.52
CA PRO A 675 6.31 -17.19 2.52
C PRO A 675 6.30 -17.97 3.85
N ASP A 676 6.00 -17.26 4.94
CA ASP A 676 5.92 -17.85 6.29
C ASP A 676 4.70 -18.79 6.43
N THR A 677 3.67 -18.55 5.62
CA THR A 677 2.49 -19.40 5.47
C THR A 677 2.59 -20.15 4.15
N ASP A 678 2.31 -21.45 4.18
CA ASP A 678 2.34 -22.28 2.98
C ASP A 678 1.36 -21.75 1.93
N ASN A 679 1.80 -21.73 0.68
CA ASN A 679 1.03 -21.23 -0.44
C ASN A 679 1.04 -22.28 -1.56
N PRO A 680 -0.05 -23.05 -1.71
CA PRO A 680 -0.12 -24.14 -2.68
C PRO A 680 -0.08 -23.66 -4.14
N ASP A 681 -0.35 -22.37 -4.39
CA ASP A 681 -0.34 -21.79 -5.73
C ASP A 681 1.09 -21.51 -6.25
N LEU A 682 2.14 -21.71 -5.43
CA LEU A 682 3.53 -21.49 -5.82
C LEU A 682 4.11 -22.70 -6.58
N PRO A 683 4.88 -22.49 -7.67
CA PRO A 683 5.36 -23.54 -8.55
C PRO A 683 6.48 -24.33 -7.89
N ALA A 684 6.46 -25.66 -7.99
CA ALA A 684 7.48 -26.53 -7.41
C ALA A 684 8.92 -26.11 -7.80
N VAL A 685 9.89 -26.36 -6.90
CA VAL A 685 11.31 -26.17 -7.18
C VAL A 685 12.03 -27.52 -7.07
N PRO A 686 13.12 -27.75 -7.82
CA PRO A 686 13.93 -28.96 -7.68
C PRO A 686 14.45 -29.18 -6.25
N ASP A 687 14.57 -30.43 -5.81
CA ASP A 687 15.06 -30.81 -4.46
C ASP A 687 16.46 -30.27 -4.14
N ALA A 688 17.26 -29.97 -5.17
CA ALA A 688 18.58 -29.36 -5.01
C ALA A 688 18.53 -27.88 -4.57
N ILE A 689 17.38 -27.22 -4.68
CA ILE A 689 17.16 -25.83 -4.29
C ILE A 689 16.60 -25.79 -2.86
N THR A 690 17.24 -25.02 -1.98
CA THR A 690 16.81 -24.92 -0.58
C THR A 690 15.78 -23.80 -0.41
N LEU A 691 14.58 -24.12 0.06
CA LEU A 691 13.59 -23.11 0.46
C LEU A 691 13.94 -22.56 1.83
N VAL A 692 13.91 -21.22 1.98
CA VAL A 692 14.19 -20.53 3.23
C VAL A 692 13.18 -19.45 3.55
N THR A 693 12.80 -19.37 4.80
CA THR A 693 12.00 -18.25 5.35
C THR A 693 12.90 -17.05 5.62
N ARG A 694 12.31 -15.86 5.80
CA ARG A 694 13.08 -14.60 5.91
C ARG A 694 14.09 -14.62 7.04
N ASP A 695 13.75 -15.20 8.19
CA ASP A 695 14.64 -15.26 9.36
C ASP A 695 15.84 -16.20 9.17
N GLN A 696 15.75 -17.15 8.23
CA GLN A 696 16.84 -18.07 7.91
C GLN A 696 17.88 -17.45 6.97
N PHE A 697 17.63 -16.27 6.41
CA PHE A 697 18.56 -15.60 5.48
C PHE A 697 19.93 -15.31 6.13
N SER A 698 19.98 -15.04 7.44
CA SER A 698 21.24 -14.80 8.15
C SER A 698 22.17 -16.02 8.16
N GLN A 699 21.63 -17.22 7.97
CA GLN A 699 22.34 -18.50 7.96
C GLN A 699 22.91 -18.86 6.58
N LEU A 700 22.69 -18.02 5.55
CA LEU A 700 23.13 -18.29 4.18
C LEU A 700 24.63 -18.61 4.11
N ALA A 701 25.46 -17.80 4.78
CA ALA A 701 26.91 -17.98 4.78
C ALA A 701 27.32 -19.28 5.47
N ASP A 702 26.73 -19.56 6.64
CA ASP A 702 27.02 -20.73 7.47
C ASP A 702 26.61 -22.04 6.79
N ARG A 703 25.52 -22.01 5.99
CA ARG A 703 25.06 -23.14 5.18
C ARG A 703 25.78 -23.27 3.83
N GLY A 704 26.77 -22.42 3.56
CA GLY A 704 27.56 -22.45 2.33
C GLY A 704 26.76 -22.12 1.07
N GLY A 705 25.72 -21.28 1.16
CA GLY A 705 24.94 -20.86 0.01
C GLY A 705 25.71 -19.91 -0.92
N ASP A 706 25.52 -20.07 -2.23
CA ASP A 706 26.16 -19.24 -3.26
C ASP A 706 25.23 -18.08 -3.68
N VAL A 707 23.92 -18.36 -3.77
CA VAL A 707 22.91 -17.41 -4.26
C VAL A 707 21.67 -17.45 -3.36
N LEU A 708 21.20 -16.28 -2.95
CA LEU A 708 19.88 -16.10 -2.33
C LEU A 708 18.96 -15.34 -3.30
N ILE A 709 17.81 -15.92 -3.64
CA ILE A 709 16.79 -15.32 -4.50
C ILE A 709 15.57 -15.01 -3.66
N SER A 710 15.12 -13.74 -3.65
CA SER A 710 14.06 -13.32 -2.74
C SER A 710 13.30 -12.09 -3.24
N PRO A 711 12.00 -11.93 -2.89
CA PRO A 711 11.27 -10.71 -3.19
C PRO A 711 11.95 -9.46 -2.58
N LEU A 712 11.99 -8.37 -3.33
CA LEU A 712 12.63 -7.10 -2.93
C LEU A 712 12.17 -6.59 -1.55
N PRO A 713 10.87 -6.54 -1.21
CA PRO A 713 10.42 -6.09 0.11
C PRO A 713 10.90 -6.98 1.27
N ARG A 714 11.30 -8.22 0.97
CA ARG A 714 11.85 -9.15 1.97
C ARG A 714 13.35 -8.99 2.15
N THR A 715 14.07 -8.38 1.22
CA THR A 715 15.54 -8.25 1.24
C THR A 715 16.05 -6.86 1.60
N GLU A 716 15.25 -5.82 1.39
CA GLU A 716 15.64 -4.42 1.62
C GLU A 716 15.87 -4.08 3.11
N ARG A 717 15.15 -4.75 4.04
CA ARG A 717 15.04 -4.36 5.47
C ARG A 717 15.23 -5.50 6.47
N GLY A 718 15.75 -5.17 7.65
CA GLY A 718 15.80 -6.09 8.81
C GLY A 718 16.52 -7.42 8.57
N LEU A 719 17.64 -7.43 7.83
CA LEU A 719 18.41 -8.63 7.50
C LEU A 719 19.90 -8.46 7.77
N ASN A 720 20.52 -9.44 8.44
CA ASN A 720 21.95 -9.49 8.74
C ASN A 720 22.60 -10.76 8.18
N ILE A 721 23.01 -10.72 6.92
CA ILE A 721 23.75 -11.81 6.27
C ILE A 721 25.24 -11.50 6.39
N LEU A 722 25.87 -12.03 7.44
CA LEU A 722 27.23 -11.70 7.82
C LEU A 722 28.13 -12.93 7.71
N THR A 723 29.40 -12.69 7.41
CA THR A 723 30.49 -13.66 7.47
C THR A 723 31.60 -13.12 8.38
N THR A 724 32.56 -13.96 8.72
CA THR A 724 33.76 -13.55 9.43
C THR A 724 34.88 -13.38 8.43
N ALA A 725 35.39 -12.16 8.31
CA ALA A 725 36.54 -11.84 7.46
C ALA A 725 37.81 -12.52 8.00
N PRO A 726 38.87 -12.68 7.16
CA PRO A 726 40.16 -13.21 7.62
C PRO A 726 40.78 -12.43 8.79
N SER A 727 40.42 -11.15 8.94
CA SER A 727 40.80 -10.28 10.06
C SER A 727 40.08 -10.60 11.38
N GLY A 728 39.08 -11.48 11.38
CA GLY A 728 38.20 -11.77 12.51
C GLY A 728 37.01 -10.79 12.65
N LYS A 729 36.93 -9.75 11.82
CA LYS A 729 35.82 -8.79 11.81
C LYS A 729 34.58 -9.42 11.16
N ARG A 730 33.38 -9.11 11.70
CA ARG A 730 32.11 -9.49 11.06
C ARG A 730 31.78 -8.49 9.96
N GLU A 731 31.58 -8.98 8.74
CA GLU A 731 31.33 -8.18 7.54
C GLU A 731 30.20 -8.79 6.71
N SER A 732 29.70 -8.07 5.71
CA SER A 732 28.67 -8.61 4.80
C SER A 732 29.16 -9.87 4.08
N ALA A 733 28.37 -10.95 4.12
CA ALA A 733 28.66 -12.16 3.37
C ALA A 733 28.35 -12.06 1.87
N ILE A 734 27.68 -10.98 1.45
CA ILE A 734 27.24 -10.72 0.09
C ILE A 734 28.12 -9.63 -0.53
N THR A 735 28.62 -9.90 -1.74
CA THR A 735 29.37 -8.92 -2.55
C THR A 735 28.59 -8.50 -3.77
N LEU A 736 27.82 -9.41 -4.39
CA LEU A 736 27.02 -9.15 -5.58
C LEU A 736 25.54 -9.03 -5.20
N ILE A 737 24.90 -7.93 -5.57
CA ILE A 737 23.45 -7.76 -5.47
C ILE A 737 22.91 -7.51 -6.87
N ALA A 738 21.88 -8.23 -7.26
CA ALA A 738 21.26 -8.06 -8.56
C ALA A 738 19.77 -7.76 -8.42
N LEU A 739 19.30 -6.73 -9.11
CA LEU A 739 17.88 -6.47 -9.27
C LEU A 739 17.44 -7.13 -10.58
N ALA A 740 16.83 -8.32 -10.45
CA ALA A 740 16.50 -9.17 -11.58
C ALA A 740 15.38 -8.59 -12.43
N ILE A 741 14.36 -8.03 -11.79
CA ILE A 741 13.14 -7.56 -12.45
C ILE A 741 12.89 -6.12 -12.01
N ARG A 742 12.55 -5.24 -12.96
CA ARG A 742 12.20 -3.86 -12.64
C ARG A 742 10.96 -3.84 -11.73
N PRO A 743 11.02 -3.20 -10.54
CA PRO A 743 9.86 -3.10 -9.66
C PRO A 743 8.69 -2.42 -10.36
N VAL A 744 7.53 -3.08 -10.34
CA VAL A 744 6.27 -2.50 -10.81
C VAL A 744 5.64 -1.80 -9.61
N MET A 745 5.57 -0.47 -9.66
CA MET A 745 4.96 0.34 -8.62
C MET A 745 3.63 0.89 -9.11
N PRO A 746 2.49 0.27 -8.74
CA PRO A 746 1.18 0.78 -9.12
C PRO A 746 0.90 2.09 -8.36
N VAL A 747 0.87 3.20 -9.09
CA VAL A 747 0.58 4.54 -8.55
C VAL A 747 -0.83 4.67 -7.96
N ASP A 748 -1.70 3.71 -8.23
CA ASP A 748 -3.11 3.67 -7.83
C ASP A 748 -3.44 2.61 -6.79
N GLU A 749 -2.45 1.94 -6.20
CA GLU A 749 -2.69 1.21 -4.96
C GLU A 749 -3.00 2.20 -3.83
N PRO A 750 -3.97 1.91 -2.94
CA PRO A 750 -4.43 2.86 -1.91
C PRO A 750 -3.29 3.49 -1.09
N ALA A 751 -2.32 2.68 -0.66
CA ALA A 751 -1.17 3.15 0.12
C ALA A 751 -0.27 4.09 -0.69
N ALA A 752 0.02 3.78 -1.96
CA ALA A 752 0.83 4.61 -2.84
C ALA A 752 0.12 5.92 -3.21
N LEU A 753 -1.18 5.82 -3.49
CA LEU A 753 -2.07 6.95 -3.77
C LEU A 753 -2.12 7.92 -2.57
N SER A 754 -2.38 7.39 -1.37
CA SER A 754 -2.43 8.19 -0.14
C SER A 754 -1.09 8.87 0.15
N ALA A 755 0.03 8.18 -0.06
CA ALA A 755 1.36 8.75 0.12
C ALA A 755 1.64 9.87 -0.90
N SER A 756 1.35 9.65 -2.18
CA SER A 756 1.57 10.66 -3.23
C SER A 756 0.74 11.93 -2.99
N ILE A 757 -0.54 11.77 -2.64
CA ILE A 757 -1.45 12.87 -2.32
C ILE A 757 -0.89 13.70 -1.16
N ALA A 758 -0.49 13.03 -0.07
CA ALA A 758 -0.01 13.72 1.11
C ALA A 758 1.37 14.37 0.92
N ALA A 759 2.32 13.66 0.31
CA ALA A 759 3.65 14.18 0.01
C ALA A 759 3.61 15.39 -0.93
N CYS A 760 2.72 15.38 -1.94
CA CYS A 760 2.52 16.52 -2.83
C CYS A 760 1.90 17.70 -2.08
N ALA A 761 0.81 17.46 -1.34
CA ALA A 761 0.08 18.51 -0.63
C ALA A 761 0.97 19.26 0.38
N TRP A 762 1.73 18.55 1.20
CA TRP A 762 2.57 19.17 2.22
C TRP A 762 3.80 19.88 1.66
N ARG A 763 4.42 19.31 0.62
CA ARG A 763 5.60 19.91 -0.02
C ARG A 763 5.28 21.21 -0.75
N SER A 764 4.12 21.29 -1.39
CA SER A 764 3.69 22.46 -2.15
C SER A 764 2.99 23.52 -1.30
N THR A 765 2.80 23.29 0.00
CA THR A 765 2.10 24.24 0.88
C THR A 765 3.06 25.33 1.38
N PRO A 766 2.76 26.62 1.16
CA PRO A 766 3.59 27.71 1.68
C PRO A 766 3.72 27.70 3.21
N GLY A 767 4.89 28.14 3.69
CA GLY A 767 5.19 28.23 5.13
C GLY A 767 4.55 29.43 5.86
N TYR A 768 3.84 30.30 5.14
CA TYR A 768 3.24 31.55 5.65
C TYR A 768 1.70 31.53 5.53
N GLY A 769 1.03 32.51 6.16
CA GLY A 769 -0.43 32.64 6.18
C GLY A 769 -1.10 32.07 7.43
N THR A 770 -2.42 32.30 7.56
CA THR A 770 -3.21 31.78 8.68
C THR A 770 -3.36 30.24 8.59
N PRO A 771 -3.60 29.53 9.71
CA PRO A 771 -3.83 28.09 9.67
C PRO A 771 -4.96 27.66 8.72
N ALA A 772 -6.03 28.45 8.63
CA ALA A 772 -7.17 28.17 7.76
C ALA A 772 -6.79 28.25 6.26
N GLU A 773 -6.06 29.30 5.87
CA GLU A 773 -5.55 29.46 4.50
C GLU A 773 -4.60 28.32 4.12
N ARG A 774 -3.71 27.94 5.03
CA ARG A 774 -2.78 26.82 4.83
C ARG A 774 -3.53 25.50 4.63
N LEU A 775 -4.51 25.18 5.49
CA LEU A 775 -5.33 23.98 5.34
C LEU A 775 -6.19 23.99 4.08
N ALA A 776 -6.66 25.15 3.62
CA ALA A 776 -7.36 25.29 2.34
C ALA A 776 -6.42 25.02 1.15
N ALA A 777 -5.19 25.55 1.19
CA ALA A 777 -4.16 25.31 0.18
C ALA A 777 -3.76 23.82 0.11
N VAL A 778 -3.50 23.19 1.27
CA VAL A 778 -3.23 21.74 1.39
C VAL A 778 -4.33 20.93 0.72
N ARG A 779 -5.60 21.19 1.08
CA ARG A 779 -6.76 20.48 0.50
C ARG A 779 -6.88 20.68 -1.01
N LYS A 780 -6.63 21.89 -1.50
CA LYS A 780 -6.66 22.22 -2.93
C LYS A 780 -5.61 21.40 -3.69
N THR A 781 -4.37 21.39 -3.20
CA THR A 781 -3.28 20.61 -3.81
C THR A 781 -3.52 19.11 -3.73
N ALA A 782 -3.99 18.60 -2.58
CA ALA A 782 -4.32 17.19 -2.40
C ALA A 782 -5.38 16.71 -3.42
N ARG A 783 -6.44 17.50 -3.62
CA ARG A 783 -7.49 17.21 -4.62
C ARG A 783 -6.96 17.27 -6.05
N ALA A 784 -6.10 18.23 -6.37
CA ALA A 784 -5.46 18.31 -7.67
C ALA A 784 -4.59 17.06 -7.93
N ARG A 785 -3.78 16.65 -6.95
CA ARG A 785 -2.94 15.45 -7.04
C ARG A 785 -3.77 14.18 -7.23
N LEU A 786 -4.84 14.01 -6.47
CA LEU A 786 -5.77 12.90 -6.61
C LEU A 786 -6.33 12.81 -8.04
N ARG A 787 -6.79 13.94 -8.60
CA ARG A 787 -7.31 14.00 -9.98
C ARG A 787 -6.25 13.61 -11.01
N THR A 788 -5.02 14.10 -10.85
CA THR A 788 -3.89 13.74 -11.74
C THR A 788 -3.64 12.24 -11.73
N ILE A 789 -3.60 11.60 -10.56
CA ILE A 789 -3.32 10.15 -10.45
C ILE A 789 -4.46 9.30 -11.04
N LEU A 790 -5.71 9.72 -10.82
CA LEU A 790 -6.88 9.04 -11.36
C LEU A 790 -6.98 9.17 -12.89
N ALA A 791 -6.56 10.31 -13.44
CA ALA A 791 -6.54 10.54 -14.89
C ALA A 791 -5.29 9.96 -15.59
N ALA A 792 -4.22 9.70 -14.84
CA ALA A 792 -2.96 9.23 -15.40
C ALA A 792 -3.10 7.85 -16.07
N PRO A 793 -2.49 7.65 -17.26
CA PRO A 793 -2.40 6.33 -17.87
C PRO A 793 -1.58 5.39 -16.99
N LYS A 794 -1.86 4.08 -17.00
CA LYS A 794 -1.17 3.13 -16.11
C LYS A 794 0.15 2.60 -16.66
N ARG A 795 0.48 2.94 -17.90
CA ARG A 795 1.79 2.61 -18.50
C ARG A 795 2.84 3.59 -17.98
N PHE A 796 3.94 3.06 -17.47
CA PHE A 796 5.03 3.86 -16.91
C PHE A 796 5.54 4.94 -17.88
N THR A 797 5.68 4.61 -19.16
CA THR A 797 6.13 5.54 -20.22
C THR A 797 5.22 6.74 -20.41
N ALA A 798 3.93 6.59 -20.13
CA ALA A 798 2.93 7.63 -20.32
C ALA A 798 2.58 8.36 -19.01
N LEU A 799 3.15 7.96 -17.88
CA LEU A 799 2.92 8.64 -16.60
C LEU A 799 3.44 10.08 -16.65
N PRO A 800 2.72 11.03 -16.01
CA PRO A 800 3.25 12.37 -15.73
C PRO A 800 4.64 12.32 -15.09
N GLU A 801 5.51 13.26 -15.46
CA GLU A 801 6.90 13.30 -15.03
C GLU A 801 7.04 13.24 -13.51
N ASP A 802 6.23 14.00 -12.79
CA ASP A 802 6.25 14.06 -11.32
C ASP A 802 5.91 12.71 -10.66
N LEU A 803 4.98 11.93 -11.23
CA LEU A 803 4.68 10.56 -10.79
C LEU A 803 5.82 9.60 -11.13
N ARG A 804 6.45 9.74 -12.31
CA ARG A 804 7.65 8.94 -12.65
C ARG A 804 8.77 9.22 -11.66
N SER A 805 9.01 10.47 -11.29
CA SER A 805 10.03 10.83 -10.29
C SER A 805 9.76 10.18 -8.93
N GLU A 806 8.50 10.10 -8.48
CA GLU A 806 8.16 9.43 -7.21
C GLU A 806 8.46 7.93 -7.24
N LEU A 807 8.14 7.27 -8.36
CA LEU A 807 8.44 5.86 -8.55
C LEU A 807 9.95 5.61 -8.57
N ILE A 808 10.71 6.44 -9.27
CA ILE A 808 12.16 6.29 -9.42
C ILE A 808 12.89 6.64 -8.13
N ALA A 809 12.45 7.66 -7.40
CA ALA A 809 12.96 7.92 -6.06
C ALA A 809 12.73 6.72 -5.13
N THR A 810 11.59 6.04 -5.23
CA THR A 810 11.34 4.83 -4.44
C THR A 810 12.30 3.71 -4.80
N VAL A 811 12.47 3.41 -6.10
CA VAL A 811 13.43 2.39 -6.58
C VAL A 811 14.86 2.72 -6.14
N LEU A 812 15.28 3.98 -6.29
CA LEU A 812 16.60 4.44 -5.85
C LEU A 812 16.80 4.22 -4.34
N GLY A 813 15.78 4.51 -3.53
CA GLY A 813 15.81 4.24 -2.08
C GLY A 813 16.00 2.75 -1.77
N GLN A 814 15.32 1.87 -2.51
CA GLN A 814 15.49 0.42 -2.36
C GLN A 814 16.88 -0.04 -2.77
N CYS A 815 17.43 0.50 -3.86
CA CYS A 815 18.80 0.22 -4.29
C CYS A 815 19.83 0.67 -3.25
N ILE A 816 19.69 1.87 -2.66
CA ILE A 816 20.57 2.37 -1.59
C ILE A 816 20.49 1.45 -0.37
N GLN A 817 19.29 1.02 0.04
CA GLN A 817 19.11 0.09 1.15
C GLN A 817 19.78 -1.25 0.89
N LEU A 818 19.57 -1.83 -0.29
CA LEU A 818 20.17 -3.10 -0.69
C LEU A 818 21.70 -3.00 -0.73
N ALA A 819 22.25 -2.02 -1.46
CA ALA A 819 23.70 -1.80 -1.54
C ALA A 819 24.31 -1.64 -0.15
N GLY A 820 23.62 -0.88 0.71
CA GLY A 820 24.02 -0.72 2.10
C GLY A 820 24.05 -2.01 2.92
N ARG A 821 23.30 -3.08 2.56
CA ARG A 821 23.44 -4.41 3.19
C ARG A 821 24.78 -5.05 2.82
N GLY A 822 25.18 -4.90 1.56
CA GLY A 822 26.46 -5.37 1.03
C GLY A 822 27.68 -4.60 1.56
N ARG A 823 27.50 -3.34 1.97
CA ARG A 823 28.58 -2.44 2.47
C ARG A 823 28.87 -2.53 3.96
N ARG A 824 28.20 -3.43 4.68
CA ARG A 824 28.38 -3.58 6.12
C ARG A 824 29.79 -4.06 6.47
N GLY A 825 30.44 -3.29 7.33
CA GLY A 825 31.85 -3.49 7.65
C GLY A 825 32.80 -2.64 6.80
N GLN A 826 32.28 -1.69 6.01
CA GLN A 826 33.02 -0.88 5.02
C GLN A 826 33.52 -1.71 3.83
N THR A 827 32.68 -2.64 3.38
CA THR A 827 32.99 -3.56 2.28
C THR A 827 32.50 -3.02 0.94
N HIS A 828 33.18 -3.40 -0.14
CA HIS A 828 32.69 -3.14 -1.51
C HIS A 828 31.42 -3.96 -1.82
N VAL A 829 30.48 -3.40 -2.58
CA VAL A 829 29.34 -4.12 -3.18
C VAL A 829 29.19 -3.84 -4.68
N GLU A 830 28.82 -4.86 -5.46
CA GLU A 830 28.45 -4.75 -6.87
C GLU A 830 26.91 -4.78 -6.99
N LEU A 831 26.31 -3.80 -7.68
CA LEU A 831 24.87 -3.72 -7.95
C LEU A 831 24.60 -3.92 -9.44
N HIS A 832 23.94 -5.02 -9.79
CA HIS A 832 23.64 -5.41 -11.17
C HIS A 832 22.17 -5.16 -11.50
N PHE A 833 21.90 -4.46 -12.61
CA PHE A 833 20.56 -4.36 -13.19
C PHE A 833 20.41 -5.33 -14.36
N ILE A 834 19.59 -6.38 -14.18
CA ILE A 834 19.46 -7.48 -15.14
C ILE A 834 18.32 -7.24 -16.13
N ASP A 835 17.13 -6.84 -15.68
CA ASP A 835 15.98 -6.61 -16.56
C ASP A 835 16.32 -5.59 -17.66
N GLY A 836 16.13 -5.95 -18.94
CA GLY A 836 16.34 -5.03 -20.05
C GLY A 836 15.49 -3.75 -19.97
N ALA A 837 14.36 -3.80 -19.26
CA ALA A 837 13.53 -2.63 -18.99
C ALA A 837 14.24 -1.54 -18.16
N PHE A 838 15.38 -1.82 -17.53
CA PHE A 838 16.22 -0.79 -16.88
C PHE A 838 17.07 0.01 -17.86
N HIS A 839 17.35 -0.51 -19.05
CA HIS A 839 18.28 0.13 -20.00
C HIS A 839 17.63 0.43 -21.35
N ASP A 840 16.33 0.16 -21.50
CA ASP A 840 15.56 0.50 -22.69
C ASP A 840 15.32 2.02 -22.78
N SER A 841 16.06 2.67 -23.68
CA SER A 841 16.02 4.11 -23.92
C SER A 841 14.96 4.53 -24.94
N THR A 842 14.21 3.60 -25.54
CA THR A 842 13.26 3.86 -26.65
C THR A 842 12.27 5.00 -26.34
N TRP A 843 11.92 5.20 -25.06
CA TRP A 843 11.00 6.24 -24.59
C TRP A 843 11.60 7.15 -23.50
N GLY A 844 12.94 7.17 -23.35
CA GLY A 844 13.61 7.88 -22.26
C GLY A 844 13.27 7.33 -20.87
N THR A 845 12.86 6.06 -20.79
CA THR A 845 12.45 5.41 -19.54
C THR A 845 13.48 4.44 -18.99
N ASP A 846 14.71 4.49 -19.49
CA ASP A 846 15.84 3.79 -18.89
C ASP A 846 16.19 4.43 -17.54
N LEU A 847 16.71 3.60 -16.64
CA LEU A 847 17.06 4.00 -15.28
C LEU A 847 18.11 5.11 -15.23
N PRO A 848 19.21 5.10 -16.03
CA PRO A 848 20.14 6.24 -16.10
C PRO A 848 19.45 7.57 -16.40
N THR A 849 18.62 7.63 -17.45
CA THR A 849 17.87 8.84 -17.81
C THR A 849 16.95 9.29 -16.68
N LEU A 850 16.20 8.36 -16.09
CA LEU A 850 15.25 8.66 -15.02
C LEU A 850 15.92 9.09 -13.71
N VAL A 851 17.08 8.54 -13.37
CA VAL A 851 17.88 8.98 -12.23
C VAL A 851 18.39 10.40 -12.47
N ARG A 852 18.90 10.71 -13.67
CA ARG A 852 19.30 12.07 -14.03
C ARG A 852 18.14 13.06 -13.90
N GLU A 853 16.99 12.77 -14.51
CA GLU A 853 15.78 13.60 -14.42
C GLU A 853 15.35 13.84 -12.97
N LEU A 854 15.41 12.80 -12.12
CA LEU A 854 15.08 12.92 -10.71
C LEU A 854 15.98 13.95 -10.00
N TYR A 855 17.30 13.85 -10.15
CA TYR A 855 18.23 14.78 -9.51
C TYR A 855 18.17 16.19 -10.11
N GLU A 856 17.88 16.32 -11.40
CA GLU A 856 17.66 17.62 -12.06
C GLU A 856 16.38 18.31 -11.55
N SER A 857 15.37 17.52 -11.13
CA SER A 857 14.14 18.04 -10.53
C SER A 857 14.30 18.56 -9.08
N TYR A 858 15.47 18.34 -8.45
CA TYR A 858 15.73 18.75 -7.08
C TYR A 858 16.06 20.24 -7.00
N THR A 859 15.51 20.91 -6.00
CA THR A 859 15.96 22.24 -5.60
C THR A 859 17.42 22.20 -5.13
N PRO A 860 18.15 23.33 -5.15
CA PRO A 860 19.52 23.39 -4.63
C PRO A 860 19.64 22.87 -3.19
N GLN A 861 18.62 23.14 -2.36
CA GLN A 861 18.56 22.67 -0.98
C GLN A 861 18.34 21.15 -0.89
N GLU A 862 17.46 20.58 -1.72
CA GLU A 862 17.26 19.13 -1.79
C GLU A 862 18.52 18.41 -2.24
N LEU A 863 19.21 18.95 -3.25
CA LEU A 863 20.46 18.38 -3.77
C LEU A 863 21.60 18.43 -2.73
N THR A 864 21.77 19.59 -2.06
CA THR A 864 22.72 19.74 -0.93
C THR A 864 22.36 18.79 0.22
N GLY A 865 21.08 18.68 0.59
CA GLY A 865 20.64 17.74 1.62
C GLY A 865 20.88 16.27 1.24
N THR A 866 20.77 15.94 -0.05
CA THR A 866 21.04 14.60 -0.57
C THR A 866 22.52 14.26 -0.43
N GLY A 867 23.42 15.18 -0.78
CA GLY A 867 24.86 15.02 -0.56
C GLY A 867 25.22 14.88 0.92
N ARG A 868 24.63 15.70 1.79
CA ARG A 868 24.78 15.61 3.26
C ARG A 868 24.35 14.25 3.83
N THR A 869 23.40 13.59 3.18
CA THR A 869 22.80 12.34 3.66
C THR A 869 23.49 11.10 3.12
N TYR A 870 23.83 11.09 1.83
CA TYR A 870 24.25 9.88 1.12
C TYR A 870 25.71 9.88 0.68
N GLY A 871 26.41 11.03 0.68
CA GLY A 871 27.83 11.08 0.35
C GLY A 871 28.16 10.44 -1.00
N TYR A 872 29.21 9.60 -1.03
CA TYR A 872 29.70 8.96 -2.24
C TYR A 872 28.70 7.99 -2.88
N THR A 873 27.80 7.37 -2.11
CA THR A 873 26.72 6.54 -2.68
C THR A 873 25.90 7.33 -3.71
N ALA A 874 25.60 8.61 -3.45
CA ALA A 874 24.85 9.42 -4.41
C ALA A 874 25.71 9.86 -5.61
N GLU A 875 27.02 10.04 -5.44
CA GLU A 875 27.94 10.24 -6.58
C GLU A 875 27.96 9.01 -7.50
N GLU A 876 28.03 7.79 -6.94
CA GLU A 876 28.06 6.54 -7.71
C GLU A 876 26.79 6.37 -8.57
N PHE A 877 25.63 6.81 -8.08
CA PHE A 877 24.40 6.85 -8.89
C PHE A 877 24.41 7.95 -9.97
N LEU A 878 25.00 9.13 -9.70
CA LEU A 878 25.15 10.19 -10.71
C LEU A 878 26.14 9.80 -11.80
N ASP A 879 27.22 9.08 -11.46
CA ASP A 879 28.18 8.53 -12.41
C ASP A 879 27.51 7.49 -13.31
N TYR A 880 26.71 6.58 -12.73
CA TYR A 880 25.90 5.62 -13.49
C TYR A 880 24.88 6.32 -14.42
N ALA A 881 24.28 7.43 -13.97
CA ALA A 881 23.35 8.26 -14.73
C ALA A 881 24.04 9.23 -15.73
N GLN A 882 25.38 9.26 -15.76
CA GLN A 882 26.18 10.16 -16.58
C GLN A 882 25.80 11.65 -16.38
N ALA A 883 25.62 12.05 -15.12
CA ALA A 883 25.19 13.40 -14.72
C ALA A 883 26.23 14.16 -13.85
N PRO A 884 27.49 14.29 -14.29
CA PRO A 884 28.56 14.89 -13.49
C PRO A 884 28.35 16.38 -13.20
N HIS A 885 27.53 17.09 -13.99
CA HIS A 885 27.20 18.51 -13.78
C HIS A 885 26.49 18.77 -12.44
N LEU A 886 25.83 17.76 -11.86
CA LEU A 886 25.12 17.87 -10.59
C LEU A 886 26.02 17.64 -9.37
N LEU A 887 27.24 17.12 -9.56
CA LEU A 887 28.18 16.80 -8.47
C LEU A 887 28.52 18.05 -7.63
N THR A 888 28.68 19.21 -8.26
CA THR A 888 28.99 20.46 -7.55
C THR A 888 27.89 20.83 -6.54
N GLY A 889 26.62 20.65 -6.91
CA GLY A 889 25.50 20.92 -6.01
C GLY A 889 25.38 19.92 -4.88
N LEU A 890 25.72 18.65 -5.15
CA LEU A 890 25.72 17.57 -4.17
C LEU A 890 26.84 17.74 -3.13
N ARG A 891 28.06 18.02 -3.59
CA ARG A 891 29.26 18.20 -2.76
C ARG A 891 29.18 19.39 -1.81
N LYS A 892 28.36 20.41 -2.11
CA LYS A 892 28.06 21.51 -1.18
C LYS A 892 27.45 21.02 0.15
N GLY A 893 26.85 19.83 0.17
CA GLY A 893 26.28 19.23 1.37
C GLY A 893 27.27 18.47 2.23
N TYR A 894 28.52 18.29 1.80
CA TYR A 894 29.48 17.48 2.53
C TYR A 894 29.89 18.15 3.85
N PRO A 895 29.95 17.39 4.96
CA PRO A 895 30.49 17.91 6.20
C PRO A 895 31.96 18.30 6.05
N GLU A 896 32.46 19.19 6.91
CA GLU A 896 33.83 19.72 6.82
C GLU A 896 34.90 18.62 6.89
N ASP A 897 34.65 17.55 7.67
CA ASP A 897 35.54 16.39 7.80
C ASP A 897 35.19 15.22 6.85
N PHE A 898 34.45 15.48 5.77
CA PHE A 898 34.01 14.42 4.84
C PHE A 898 35.20 13.76 4.14
N GLY A 899 35.37 12.44 4.36
CA GLY A 899 36.47 11.67 3.77
C GLY A 899 37.82 11.82 4.49
N VAL A 900 37.88 12.52 5.63
CA VAL A 900 39.12 12.73 6.42
C VAL A 900 39.47 11.50 7.29
N ALA A 901 38.56 10.51 7.39
CA ALA A 901 38.73 9.30 8.20
C ALA A 901 38.29 8.00 7.49
N ALA A 902 38.61 7.85 6.20
CA ALA A 902 38.43 6.59 5.47
C ALA A 902 39.70 5.74 5.49
#